data_AF-A0A198A340-F1
#
_entry.id   AF-A0A198A340-F1
#
_cell.length_a   1.000
_cell.length_b   1.000
_cell.length_c   1.000
_cell.angle_alpha   90.00
_cell.angle_beta   90.00
_cell.angle_gamma   90.00
#
_symmetry.space_group_name_H-M   'P 1'
#
loop_
_entity.id
_entity.type
_entity.pdbx_description
1 polymer ?
#
loop_
_entity_poly.entity_id
_entity_poly.type
_entity_poly.pdbx_seq_one_letter_code
_entity_poly.pdbx_strand_id
1 'polypeptide(L)'
;MEVFLSVLILLILIGVSNVIYRFVPFVPVPLIQIILGACISVIPQGIHLMLQPELFFILFIAPLLYNDGKHAPRAELWRLRTPILLLSVGLVFATVFVVGYTIHWMIPSIPLFVAFAFAAILSPTDSVAVNSLAGRINLPKSLIRLLEGEGLMNDASGLVAFKFAIAAAVTGVFSLQKASLSFLIISIGGLIVGAAIAFLIIGIRQLLRRTGLEDATMHILIQLLTPFLLYLIAEQLNVSGILAAVAGGIVHAIENDRIECEISNIKVVSNNTWAAYLFILNGLVFVILGTQIPDVSSVIFKDPGFNDVVVIGYAIVLFAILLVLRFIWTFLFTRGSRVFGTSSEEVTSIKENVMTTLSGVRGAVTLAGAFSMPLMLHNGELFPQRHLIIFLSTCVILLSLLAASILLPLIAKKSLPFDETEMVTVENEWHKHILQVAVRHLQQESNQSNEEAVETVIAEYNRLIHQLGLKGNSNNRISRINQREVAMRIEAIGIERNYIRERLENGDITKNLAQYYYKMLDQVEIMLTSSIRMWLLMFKSLLARLQASFLLSSNSGDLLFTEQDVSVLRGLRIQSGQKVIDQMGKLCTPESKNDPSQCVVAYYNQILNHLKNLQVQKKQRDQDFDETRKELHWLAVQAERYEVQNLYEQGKIDRGLAAQLRRIIRDREVSLYERIELG
;
A
#
# COMPACT_ATOMS: atom_id res chain seq x y z
N MET A 1 -26.91 -12.19 -15.26
CA MET A 1 -27.11 -11.84 -13.84
C MET A 1 -26.11 -12.56 -12.92
N GLU A 2 -25.91 -13.87 -13.07
CA GLU A 2 -24.99 -14.65 -12.21
C GLU A 2 -23.53 -14.19 -12.27
N VAL A 3 -22.98 -13.96 -13.46
CA VAL A 3 -21.59 -13.46 -13.61
C VAL A 3 -21.42 -12.08 -12.96
N PHE A 4 -22.41 -11.19 -13.10
CA PHE A 4 -22.38 -9.86 -12.48
C PHE A 4 -22.38 -9.96 -10.94
N LEU A 5 -23.27 -10.78 -10.38
CA LEU A 5 -23.36 -10.99 -8.93
C LEU A 5 -22.07 -11.63 -8.39
N SER A 6 -21.49 -12.56 -9.15
CA SER A 6 -20.21 -13.20 -8.85
C SER A 6 -19.08 -12.17 -8.76
N VAL A 7 -18.93 -11.31 -9.78
CA VAL A 7 -17.91 -10.25 -9.79
C VAL A 7 -18.11 -9.28 -8.63
N LEU A 8 -19.37 -8.89 -8.34
CA LEU A 8 -19.67 -7.99 -7.23
C LEU A 8 -19.28 -8.60 -5.87
N ILE A 9 -19.60 -9.87 -5.64
CA ILE A 9 -19.20 -10.59 -4.43
C ILE A 9 -17.67 -10.64 -4.30
N LEU A 10 -16.96 -10.97 -5.38
CA LEU A 10 -15.50 -11.01 -5.37
C LEU A 10 -14.90 -9.64 -5.00
N LEU A 11 -15.43 -8.55 -5.56
CA LEU A 11 -14.99 -7.19 -5.21
C LEU A 11 -15.29 -6.83 -3.74
N ILE A 12 -16.45 -7.24 -3.22
CA ILE A 12 -16.80 -7.06 -1.80
C ILE A 12 -15.81 -7.82 -0.91
N LEU A 13 -15.49 -9.08 -1.24
CA LEU A 13 -14.52 -9.88 -0.48
C LEU A 13 -13.12 -9.23 -0.47
N ILE A 14 -12.69 -8.64 -1.59
CA ILE A 14 -11.44 -7.88 -1.65
C ILE A 14 -11.49 -6.67 -0.71
N GLY A 15 -12.58 -5.90 -0.71
CA GLY A 15 -12.77 -4.77 0.20
C GLY A 15 -12.76 -5.20 1.68
N VAL A 16 -13.50 -6.26 2.01
CA VAL A 16 -13.56 -6.86 3.35
C VAL A 16 -12.18 -7.37 3.79
N SER A 17 -11.40 -7.97 2.88
CA SER A 17 -10.05 -8.45 3.19
C SER A 17 -9.13 -7.34 3.72
N ASN A 18 -9.25 -6.13 3.19
CA ASN A 18 -8.46 -4.97 3.63
C ASN A 18 -8.92 -4.46 5.01
N VAL A 19 -10.23 -4.52 5.30
CA VAL A 19 -10.76 -4.20 6.62
C VAL A 19 -10.27 -5.22 7.66
N ILE A 20 -10.35 -6.52 7.35
CA ILE A 20 -9.86 -7.60 8.23
C ILE A 20 -8.36 -7.45 8.48
N TYR A 21 -7.59 -7.13 7.44
CA TYR A 21 -6.15 -6.89 7.55
C TYR A 21 -5.81 -5.81 8.60
N ARG A 22 -6.66 -4.78 8.76
CA ARG A 22 -6.48 -3.76 9.80
C ARG A 22 -6.63 -4.30 11.22
N PHE A 23 -7.44 -5.34 11.42
CA PHE A 23 -7.63 -6.01 12.71
C PHE A 23 -6.62 -7.14 12.95
N VAL A 24 -6.21 -7.83 11.88
CA VAL A 24 -5.33 -9.01 11.92
C VAL A 24 -4.07 -8.76 11.08
N PRO A 25 -3.22 -7.78 11.44
CA PRO A 25 -2.08 -7.39 10.63
C PRO A 25 -0.97 -8.45 10.62
N PHE A 26 -1.07 -9.54 11.39
CA PHE A 26 -0.08 -10.62 11.34
C PHE A 26 -0.25 -11.51 10.09
N VAL A 27 -1.43 -11.54 9.47
CA VAL A 27 -1.71 -12.35 8.28
C VAL A 27 -1.56 -11.49 7.00
N PRO A 28 -0.78 -11.93 6.01
CA PRO A 28 -0.74 -11.34 4.67
C PRO A 28 -2.12 -11.24 4.01
N VAL A 29 -2.36 -10.13 3.30
CA VAL A 29 -3.61 -9.90 2.58
C VAL A 29 -3.95 -11.04 1.60
N PRO A 30 -3.00 -11.61 0.82
CA PRO A 30 -3.29 -12.74 -0.05
C PRO A 30 -3.86 -13.96 0.70
N LEU A 31 -3.35 -14.27 1.90
CA LEU A 31 -3.86 -15.39 2.71
C LEU A 31 -5.28 -15.11 3.21
N ILE A 32 -5.58 -13.88 3.61
CA ILE A 32 -6.94 -13.48 3.99
C ILE A 32 -7.90 -13.64 2.80
N GLN A 33 -7.48 -13.21 1.60
CA GLN A 33 -8.28 -13.32 0.37
C GLN A 33 -8.58 -14.77 0.00
N ILE A 34 -7.59 -15.66 0.09
CA ILE A 34 -7.77 -17.09 -0.18
C ILE A 34 -8.74 -17.71 0.83
N ILE A 35 -8.60 -17.40 2.12
CA ILE A 35 -9.51 -17.91 3.17
C ILE A 35 -10.94 -17.43 2.93
N LEU A 36 -11.14 -16.15 2.63
CA LEU A 36 -12.46 -15.60 2.32
C LEU A 36 -13.08 -16.26 1.09
N GLY A 37 -12.29 -16.50 0.03
CA GLY A 37 -12.73 -17.23 -1.15
C GLY A 37 -13.15 -18.67 -0.84
N ALA A 38 -12.39 -19.37 0.00
CA ALA A 38 -12.73 -20.74 0.42
C ALA A 38 -14.02 -20.77 1.26
N CYS A 39 -14.19 -19.82 2.19
CA CYS A 39 -15.41 -19.72 3.01
C CYS A 39 -16.67 -19.48 2.17
N ILE A 40 -16.60 -18.66 1.11
CA ILE A 40 -17.79 -18.37 0.31
C ILE A 40 -18.18 -19.52 -0.63
N SER A 41 -17.21 -20.33 -1.06
CA SER A 41 -17.44 -21.50 -1.92
C SER A 41 -18.17 -22.65 -1.20
N VAL A 42 -18.06 -22.72 0.13
CA VAL A 42 -18.82 -23.70 0.96
C VAL A 42 -20.31 -23.36 1.03
N ILE A 43 -20.72 -22.13 0.73
CA ILE A 43 -22.12 -21.72 0.76
C ILE A 43 -22.84 -22.31 -0.48
N PRO A 44 -24.02 -22.97 -0.34
CA PRO A 44 -24.70 -23.69 -1.43
C PRO A 44 -25.05 -22.87 -2.69
N GLN A 45 -25.04 -21.53 -2.61
CA GLN A 45 -25.19 -20.62 -3.75
C GLN A 45 -23.84 -20.30 -4.42
N GLY A 46 -22.86 -21.21 -4.28
CA GLY A 46 -21.46 -21.02 -4.64
C GLY A 46 -21.26 -20.50 -6.06
N ILE A 47 -20.20 -19.71 -6.22
CA ILE A 47 -19.83 -19.06 -7.48
C ILE A 47 -18.97 -20.02 -8.30
N HIS A 48 -19.53 -20.64 -9.33
CA HIS A 48 -18.75 -21.38 -10.34
C HIS A 48 -18.43 -20.46 -11.52
N LEU A 49 -17.32 -19.72 -11.43
CA LEU A 49 -16.82 -18.95 -12.56
C LEU A 49 -16.02 -19.85 -13.51
N MET A 50 -16.68 -20.34 -14.56
CA MET A 50 -16.03 -20.96 -15.71
C MET A 50 -15.37 -19.85 -16.55
N LEU A 51 -14.16 -19.43 -16.18
CA LEU A 51 -13.39 -18.46 -16.96
C LEU A 51 -12.69 -19.16 -18.13
N GLN A 52 -12.86 -18.62 -19.34
CA GLN A 52 -12.12 -19.05 -20.51
C GLN A 52 -10.63 -18.73 -20.34
N PRO A 53 -9.71 -19.67 -20.64
CA PRO A 53 -8.27 -19.47 -20.56
C PRO A 53 -7.75 -18.18 -21.21
N GLU A 54 -8.26 -17.85 -22.39
CA GLU A 54 -7.84 -16.68 -23.18
C GLU A 54 -8.21 -15.37 -22.47
N LEU A 55 -9.40 -15.33 -21.86
CA LEU A 55 -9.84 -14.18 -21.08
C LEU A 55 -8.95 -13.98 -19.85
N PHE A 56 -8.45 -15.06 -19.24
CA PHE A 56 -7.55 -14.98 -18.09
C PHE A 56 -6.21 -14.34 -18.44
N PHE A 57 -5.61 -14.75 -19.57
CA PHE A 57 -4.38 -14.13 -20.08
C PHE A 57 -4.54 -12.64 -20.36
N ILE A 58 -5.61 -12.26 -21.04
CA ILE A 58 -5.87 -10.87 -21.42
C ILE A 58 -6.18 -10.02 -20.19
N LEU A 59 -7.03 -10.51 -19.28
CA LEU A 59 -7.55 -9.74 -18.15
C LEU A 59 -6.54 -9.55 -17.01
N PHE A 60 -5.77 -10.59 -16.69
CA PHE A 60 -4.87 -10.59 -15.54
C PHE A 60 -3.41 -10.48 -15.95
N ILE A 61 -2.96 -11.32 -16.88
CA ILE A 61 -1.54 -11.44 -17.14
C ILE A 61 -0.99 -10.24 -17.93
N ALA A 62 -1.67 -9.80 -18.99
CA ALA A 62 -1.18 -8.69 -19.80
C ALA A 62 -1.01 -7.39 -18.99
N PRO A 63 -1.97 -6.98 -18.12
CA PRO A 63 -1.79 -5.76 -17.32
C PRO A 63 -0.75 -5.91 -16.19
N LEU A 64 -0.66 -7.09 -15.55
CA LEU A 64 0.37 -7.36 -14.52
C LEU A 64 1.77 -7.23 -15.12
N LEU A 65 2.05 -7.93 -16.22
CA LEU A 65 3.38 -7.92 -16.86
C LEU A 65 3.72 -6.57 -17.49
N TYR A 66 2.74 -5.85 -18.03
CA TYR A 66 2.94 -4.48 -18.50
C TYR A 66 3.35 -3.55 -17.34
N ASN A 67 2.68 -3.67 -16.20
CA ASN A 67 3.02 -2.90 -15.01
C ASN A 67 4.42 -3.23 -14.49
N ASP A 68 4.80 -4.50 -14.47
CA ASP A 68 6.11 -4.93 -14.02
C ASP A 68 7.20 -4.41 -14.98
N GLY A 69 6.93 -4.45 -16.29
CA GLY A 69 7.80 -3.84 -17.31
C GLY A 69 7.95 -2.33 -17.16
N LYS A 70 6.88 -1.65 -16.71
CA LYS A 70 6.88 -0.20 -16.43
C LYS A 70 7.76 0.15 -15.21
N HIS A 71 7.83 -0.71 -14.20
CA HIS A 71 8.62 -0.44 -12.98
C HIS A 71 10.02 -1.06 -13.00
N ALA A 72 10.40 -1.69 -14.11
CA ALA A 72 11.68 -2.37 -14.27
C ALA A 72 12.89 -1.43 -14.06
N PRO A 73 13.76 -1.66 -13.05
CA PRO A 73 14.89 -0.78 -12.75
C PRO A 73 16.02 -0.96 -13.78
N ARG A 74 15.98 -0.18 -14.86
CA ARG A 74 16.84 -0.39 -16.05
C ARG A 74 18.34 -0.31 -15.81
N ALA A 75 18.78 0.70 -15.05
CA ALA A 75 20.20 0.89 -14.76
C ALA A 75 20.76 -0.32 -13.99
N GLU A 76 19.97 -0.84 -13.06
CA GLU A 76 20.29 -2.05 -12.29
C GLU A 76 20.17 -3.31 -13.18
N LEU A 77 19.15 -3.43 -14.04
CA LEU A 77 18.99 -4.52 -15.01
C LEU A 77 20.19 -4.64 -15.95
N TRP A 78 20.73 -3.52 -16.43
CA TRP A 78 21.91 -3.51 -17.29
C TRP A 78 23.19 -3.84 -16.52
N ARG A 79 23.35 -3.32 -15.29
CA ARG A 79 24.48 -3.61 -14.41
C ARG A 79 24.49 -5.08 -13.95
N LEU A 80 23.32 -5.67 -13.72
CA LEU A 80 23.11 -7.02 -13.20
C LEU A 80 22.60 -7.99 -14.28
N ARG A 81 22.79 -7.68 -15.57
CA ARG A 81 22.26 -8.46 -16.70
C ARG A 81 22.62 -9.94 -16.64
N THR A 82 23.85 -10.27 -16.25
CA THR A 82 24.32 -11.66 -16.15
C THR A 82 23.64 -12.41 -14.99
N PRO A 83 23.64 -11.89 -13.74
CA PRO A 83 22.85 -12.47 -12.65
C PRO A 83 21.37 -12.64 -13.00
N ILE A 84 20.75 -11.60 -13.58
CA ILE A 84 19.31 -11.59 -13.84
C ILE A 84 18.97 -12.59 -14.94
N LEU A 85 19.67 -12.61 -16.08
CA LEU A 85 19.44 -13.62 -17.12
C LEU A 85 19.67 -15.04 -16.59
N LEU A 86 20.66 -15.25 -15.72
CA LEU A 86 20.92 -16.56 -15.14
C LEU A 86 19.81 -16.99 -14.16
N LEU A 87 19.28 -16.07 -13.34
CA LEU A 87 18.17 -16.34 -12.42
C LEU A 87 16.80 -16.38 -13.10
N SER A 88 16.60 -15.63 -14.17
CA SER A 88 15.28 -15.43 -14.78
C SER A 88 15.03 -16.30 -15.99
N VAL A 89 16.09 -16.71 -16.69
CA VAL A 89 16.01 -17.60 -17.85
C VAL A 89 16.65 -18.95 -17.49
N GLY A 90 17.87 -18.93 -16.95
CA GLY A 90 18.61 -20.14 -16.59
C GLY A 90 17.88 -21.00 -15.55
N LEU A 91 17.51 -20.41 -14.41
CA LEU A 91 16.76 -21.10 -13.36
C LEU A 91 15.39 -21.57 -13.84
N VAL A 92 14.71 -20.80 -14.71
CA VAL A 92 13.41 -21.20 -15.29
C VAL A 92 13.56 -22.49 -16.08
N PHE A 93 14.49 -22.54 -17.03
CA PHE A 93 14.71 -23.75 -17.80
C PHE A 93 15.15 -24.92 -16.92
N ALA A 94 16.06 -24.67 -15.96
CA ALA A 94 16.44 -25.69 -14.99
C ALA A 94 15.24 -26.22 -14.20
N THR A 95 14.33 -25.35 -13.77
CA THR A 95 13.09 -25.69 -13.06
C THR A 95 12.17 -26.50 -13.96
N VAL A 96 11.93 -26.06 -15.19
CA VAL A 96 11.09 -26.76 -16.17
C VAL A 96 11.59 -28.19 -16.40
N PHE A 97 12.88 -28.38 -16.62
CA PHE A 97 13.44 -29.70 -16.85
C PHE A 97 13.43 -30.56 -15.57
N VAL A 98 14.05 -30.10 -14.48
CA VAL A 98 14.19 -30.89 -13.24
C VAL A 98 12.84 -31.21 -12.63
N VAL A 99 11.98 -30.20 -12.46
CA VAL A 99 10.66 -30.38 -11.83
C VAL A 99 9.71 -31.07 -12.79
N GLY A 100 9.76 -30.79 -14.10
CA GLY A 100 8.93 -31.47 -15.09
C GLY A 100 9.21 -32.97 -15.21
N TYR A 101 10.49 -33.37 -15.24
CA TYR A 101 10.84 -34.80 -15.19
C TYR A 101 10.42 -35.44 -13.86
N THR A 102 10.56 -34.71 -12.76
CA THR A 102 10.14 -35.18 -11.43
C THR A 102 8.62 -35.38 -11.37
N ILE A 103 7.83 -34.45 -11.91
CA ILE A 103 6.37 -34.56 -12.01
C ILE A 103 5.99 -35.79 -12.82
N HIS A 104 6.59 -35.98 -14.00
CA HIS A 104 6.28 -37.12 -14.86
C HIS A 104 6.67 -38.45 -14.22
N TRP A 105 7.79 -38.49 -13.48
CA TRP A 105 8.23 -39.67 -12.76
C TRP A 105 7.32 -40.00 -11.56
N MET A 106 6.89 -38.99 -10.80
CA MET A 106 6.00 -39.15 -9.65
C MET A 106 4.55 -39.45 -10.04
N ILE A 107 4.09 -38.86 -11.15
CA ILE A 107 2.72 -38.95 -11.65
C ILE A 107 2.78 -39.33 -13.14
N PRO A 108 2.98 -40.61 -13.47
CA PRO A 108 3.11 -41.08 -14.85
C PRO A 108 1.88 -40.81 -15.73
N SER A 109 0.71 -40.56 -15.11
CA SER A 109 -0.52 -40.18 -15.81
C SER A 109 -0.48 -38.77 -16.42
N ILE A 110 0.48 -37.93 -16.04
CA ILE A 110 0.71 -36.61 -16.65
C ILE A 110 1.73 -36.77 -17.78
N PRO A 111 1.38 -36.51 -19.06
CA PRO A 111 2.33 -36.55 -20.15
C PRO A 111 3.50 -35.58 -19.96
N LEU A 112 4.69 -35.93 -20.46
CA LEU A 112 5.92 -35.15 -20.24
C LEU A 112 5.78 -33.66 -20.62
N PHE A 113 5.13 -33.36 -21.75
CA PHE A 113 4.92 -31.97 -22.18
C PHE A 113 3.98 -31.19 -21.26
N VAL A 114 2.98 -31.87 -20.68
CA VAL A 114 2.07 -31.28 -19.68
C VAL A 114 2.81 -31.08 -18.35
N ALA A 115 3.72 -32.00 -18.00
CA ALA A 115 4.58 -31.86 -16.84
C ALA A 115 5.56 -30.68 -16.98
N PHE A 116 6.14 -30.46 -18.17
CA PHE A 116 6.93 -29.26 -18.47
C PHE A 116 6.10 -27.99 -18.43
N ALA A 117 4.86 -28.02 -18.94
CA ALA A 117 3.95 -26.89 -18.84
C ALA A 117 3.63 -26.56 -17.37
N PHE A 118 3.36 -27.57 -16.56
CA PHE A 118 3.09 -27.40 -15.14
C PHE A 118 4.31 -26.84 -14.39
N ALA A 119 5.50 -27.39 -14.63
CA ALA A 119 6.75 -26.87 -14.05
C ALA A 119 7.04 -25.42 -14.49
N ALA A 120 6.72 -25.06 -15.74
CA ALA A 120 6.88 -23.70 -16.25
C ALA A 120 5.98 -22.69 -15.54
N ILE A 121 4.76 -23.08 -15.16
CA ILE A 121 3.84 -22.23 -14.39
C ILE A 121 4.27 -22.09 -12.92
N LEU A 122 4.90 -23.12 -12.34
CA LEU A 122 5.41 -23.10 -10.96
C LEU A 122 6.71 -22.32 -10.78
N SER A 123 7.40 -21.99 -11.88
CA SER A 123 8.68 -21.29 -11.87
C SER A 123 8.57 -19.77 -11.56
N PRO A 124 7.63 -19.01 -12.17
CA PRO A 124 7.30 -17.63 -11.82
C PRO A 124 7.20 -17.39 -10.31
N THR A 125 7.76 -16.27 -9.84
CA THR A 125 7.74 -15.88 -8.42
C THR A 125 7.20 -14.48 -8.26
N ASP A 126 6.23 -14.35 -7.36
CA ASP A 126 5.43 -13.15 -7.16
C ASP A 126 6.09 -12.24 -6.11
N SER A 127 6.73 -11.17 -6.60
CA SER A 127 7.33 -10.12 -5.77
C SER A 127 6.29 -9.28 -5.04
N VAL A 128 5.06 -9.18 -5.54
CA VAL A 128 3.97 -8.41 -4.92
C VAL A 128 3.52 -9.05 -3.62
N ALA A 129 3.37 -10.38 -3.63
CA ALA A 129 3.05 -11.14 -2.42
C ALA A 129 4.12 -10.95 -1.33
N VAL A 130 5.40 -10.93 -1.72
CA VAL A 130 6.54 -10.70 -0.82
C VAL A 130 6.58 -9.26 -0.32
N ASN A 131 6.35 -8.27 -1.19
CA ASN A 131 6.34 -6.86 -0.82
C ASN A 131 5.26 -6.56 0.24
N SER A 132 4.11 -7.24 0.16
CA SER A 132 3.07 -7.15 1.20
C SER A 132 3.53 -7.67 2.57
N LEU A 133 4.55 -8.55 2.59
CA LEU A 133 5.19 -9.09 3.79
C LEU A 133 6.42 -8.25 4.19
N ALA A 134 7.13 -7.64 3.23
CA ALA A 134 8.30 -6.81 3.44
C ALA A 134 8.01 -5.57 4.31
N GLY A 135 6.78 -5.03 4.27
CA GLY A 135 6.36 -4.00 5.23
C GLY A 135 6.45 -4.41 6.71
N ARG A 136 6.56 -5.71 7.01
CA ARG A 136 6.75 -6.24 8.39
C ARG A 136 8.18 -6.64 8.69
N ILE A 137 9.03 -6.77 7.67
CA ILE A 137 10.35 -7.37 7.78
C ILE A 137 11.32 -6.39 7.15
N ASN A 138 12.26 -5.83 7.93
CA ASN A 138 13.32 -4.97 7.39
C ASN A 138 14.25 -5.78 6.47
N LEU A 139 13.80 -6.01 5.24
CA LEU A 139 14.59 -6.56 4.16
C LEU A 139 15.48 -5.43 3.61
N PRO A 140 16.76 -5.71 3.30
CA PRO A 140 17.60 -4.75 2.60
C PRO A 140 16.92 -4.28 1.32
N LYS A 141 16.95 -2.97 1.04
CA LYS A 141 16.34 -2.40 -0.18
C LYS A 141 16.91 -3.04 -1.45
N SER A 142 18.16 -3.47 -1.42
CA SER A 142 18.82 -4.22 -2.49
C SER A 142 18.13 -5.57 -2.77
N LEU A 143 17.69 -6.28 -1.73
CA LEU A 143 17.00 -7.56 -1.87
C LEU A 143 15.57 -7.37 -2.40
N ILE A 144 14.86 -6.33 -1.97
CA ILE A 144 13.53 -5.99 -2.52
C ILE A 144 13.62 -5.69 -4.02
N ARG A 145 14.55 -4.83 -4.44
CA ARG A 145 14.77 -4.51 -5.86
C ARG A 145 15.23 -5.70 -6.69
N LEU A 146 16.09 -6.55 -6.11
CA LEU A 146 16.53 -7.79 -6.76
C LEU A 146 15.34 -8.71 -7.03
N LEU A 147 14.43 -8.86 -6.05
CA LEU A 147 13.23 -9.70 -6.21
C LEU A 147 12.25 -9.11 -7.23
N GLU A 148 12.10 -7.78 -7.29
CA GLU A 148 11.28 -7.12 -8.31
C GLU A 148 11.84 -7.35 -9.72
N GLY A 149 13.15 -7.21 -9.91
CA GLY A 149 13.82 -7.48 -11.19
C GLY A 149 13.83 -8.96 -11.59
N GLU A 150 13.99 -9.87 -10.62
CA GLU A 150 13.88 -11.32 -10.81
C GLU A 150 12.46 -11.70 -11.25
N GLY A 151 11.44 -11.23 -10.52
CA GLY A 151 10.02 -11.55 -10.75
C GLY A 151 9.59 -11.25 -12.18
N LEU A 152 9.84 -10.02 -12.67
CA LEU A 152 9.47 -9.61 -14.03
C LEU A 152 10.00 -10.56 -15.11
N MET A 153 11.31 -10.86 -15.05
CA MET A 153 11.97 -11.64 -16.10
C MET A 153 11.64 -13.14 -15.97
N ASN A 154 11.46 -13.64 -14.74
CA ASN A 154 11.04 -15.01 -14.45
C ASN A 154 9.60 -15.26 -14.92
N ASP A 155 8.68 -14.33 -14.65
CA ASP A 155 7.28 -14.42 -15.05
C ASP A 155 7.13 -14.46 -16.58
N ALA A 156 7.84 -13.58 -17.29
CA ALA A 156 7.87 -13.60 -18.75
C ALA A 156 8.45 -14.91 -19.30
N SER A 157 9.60 -15.36 -18.79
CA SER A 157 10.28 -16.56 -19.27
C SER A 157 9.49 -17.84 -18.99
N GLY A 158 8.92 -17.96 -17.78
CA GLY A 158 8.11 -19.10 -17.37
C GLY A 158 6.82 -19.21 -18.17
N LEU A 159 6.14 -18.09 -18.41
CA LEU A 159 4.88 -18.11 -19.16
C LEU A 159 5.08 -18.35 -20.67
N VAL A 160 6.21 -17.89 -21.21
CA VAL A 160 6.64 -18.25 -22.57
C VAL A 160 6.89 -19.76 -22.63
N ALA A 161 7.71 -20.31 -21.72
CA ALA A 161 7.97 -21.75 -21.66
C ALA A 161 6.66 -22.56 -21.51
N PHE A 162 5.70 -22.06 -20.73
CA PHE A 162 4.37 -22.65 -20.60
C PHE A 162 3.61 -22.71 -21.93
N LYS A 163 3.48 -21.59 -22.67
CA LYS A 163 2.79 -21.58 -23.98
C LYS A 163 3.42 -22.59 -24.95
N PHE A 164 4.75 -22.72 -24.95
CA PHE A 164 5.45 -23.70 -25.79
C PHE A 164 5.21 -25.14 -25.35
N ALA A 165 5.26 -25.42 -24.06
CA ALA A 165 5.02 -26.75 -23.53
C ALA A 165 3.57 -27.21 -23.81
N ILE A 166 2.59 -26.31 -23.70
CA ILE A 166 1.19 -26.57 -24.08
C ILE A 166 1.07 -26.78 -25.59
N ALA A 167 1.66 -25.91 -26.42
CA ALA A 167 1.64 -26.09 -27.86
C ALA A 167 2.25 -27.45 -28.28
N ALA A 168 3.33 -27.88 -27.64
CA ALA A 168 3.94 -29.19 -27.86
C ALA A 168 3.03 -30.34 -27.38
N ALA A 169 2.41 -30.22 -26.20
CA ALA A 169 1.47 -31.21 -25.67
C ALA A 169 0.26 -31.41 -26.58
N VAL A 170 -0.20 -30.32 -27.19
CA VAL A 170 -1.42 -30.27 -27.99
C VAL A 170 -1.17 -30.70 -29.44
N THR A 171 -0.01 -30.36 -30.02
CA THR A 171 0.34 -30.72 -31.40
C THR A 171 0.93 -32.13 -31.51
N GLY A 172 1.55 -32.66 -30.46
CA GLY A 172 2.11 -34.03 -30.43
C GLY A 172 3.34 -34.25 -31.33
N VAL A 173 3.75 -33.26 -32.14
CA VAL A 173 4.88 -33.37 -33.09
C VAL A 173 6.04 -32.51 -32.58
N PHE A 174 7.04 -33.13 -31.95
CA PHE A 174 8.21 -32.40 -31.46
C PHE A 174 9.38 -32.51 -32.44
N SER A 175 9.70 -31.41 -33.12
CA SER A 175 10.99 -31.21 -33.76
C SER A 175 11.72 -30.11 -33.00
N LEU A 176 12.74 -30.49 -32.21
CA LEU A 176 13.50 -29.57 -31.35
C LEU A 176 14.02 -28.35 -32.13
N GLN A 177 14.48 -28.56 -33.36
CA GLN A 177 15.03 -27.52 -34.23
C GLN A 177 13.97 -26.57 -34.80
N LYS A 178 12.81 -27.09 -35.24
CA LYS A 178 11.69 -26.25 -35.71
C LYS A 178 11.04 -25.50 -34.54
N ALA A 179 10.91 -26.15 -33.39
CA ALA A 179 10.38 -25.55 -32.17
C ALA A 179 11.28 -24.42 -31.67
N SER A 180 12.60 -24.59 -31.65
CA SER A 180 13.54 -23.55 -31.22
C SER A 180 13.57 -22.34 -32.17
N LEU A 181 13.45 -22.56 -33.48
CA LEU A 181 13.40 -21.47 -34.45
C LEU A 181 12.06 -20.71 -34.38
N SER A 182 10.94 -21.44 -34.31
CA SER A 182 9.62 -20.86 -34.12
C SER A 182 9.54 -20.07 -32.81
N PHE A 183 10.18 -20.56 -31.74
CA PHE A 183 10.33 -19.86 -30.48
C PHE A 183 10.99 -18.49 -30.68
N LEU A 184 12.14 -18.47 -31.33
CA LEU A 184 12.91 -17.25 -31.51
C LEU A 184 12.13 -16.22 -32.35
N ILE A 185 11.39 -16.67 -33.36
CA ILE A 185 10.53 -15.82 -34.20
C ILE A 185 9.35 -15.26 -33.40
N ILE A 186 8.58 -16.10 -32.70
CA ILE A 186 7.40 -15.68 -31.93
C ILE A 186 7.80 -14.73 -30.78
N SER A 187 8.93 -15.01 -30.12
CA SER A 187 9.43 -14.21 -29.00
C SER A 187 10.00 -12.86 -29.45
N ILE A 188 10.90 -12.84 -30.43
CA ILE A 188 11.47 -11.59 -30.96
C ILE A 188 10.39 -10.77 -31.67
N GLY A 189 9.50 -11.43 -32.42
CA GLY A 189 8.35 -10.80 -33.06
C GLY A 189 7.45 -10.11 -32.05
N GLY A 190 7.16 -10.76 -30.92
CA GLY A 190 6.38 -10.17 -29.83
C GLY A 190 7.04 -8.92 -29.24
N LEU A 191 8.35 -8.97 -28.98
CA LEU A 191 9.11 -7.83 -28.49
C LEU A 191 9.10 -6.65 -29.46
N ILE A 192 9.36 -6.90 -30.76
CA ILE A 192 9.39 -5.86 -31.79
C ILE A 192 8.01 -5.23 -31.98
N VAL A 193 6.97 -6.05 -32.12
CA VAL A 193 5.59 -5.59 -32.29
C VAL A 193 5.14 -4.80 -31.08
N GLY A 194 5.39 -5.29 -29.86
CA GLY A 194 5.06 -4.58 -28.64
C GLY A 194 5.76 -3.23 -28.52
N ALA A 195 7.06 -3.16 -28.85
CA ALA A 195 7.80 -1.91 -28.85
C ALA A 195 7.27 -0.92 -29.91
N ALA A 196 6.94 -1.40 -31.11
CA ALA A 196 6.41 -0.57 -32.19
C ALA A 196 5.03 0.02 -31.84
N ILE A 197 4.12 -0.80 -31.31
CA ILE A 197 2.79 -0.36 -30.87
C ILE A 197 2.91 0.62 -29.70
N ALA A 198 3.79 0.34 -28.73
CA ALA A 198 4.00 1.26 -27.62
C ALA A 198 4.52 2.62 -28.11
N PHE A 199 5.47 2.63 -29.06
CA PHE A 199 5.95 3.87 -29.67
C PHE A 199 4.84 4.64 -30.39
N LEU A 200 3.93 3.94 -31.09
CA LEU A 200 2.75 4.55 -31.72
C LEU A 200 1.82 5.19 -30.67
N ILE A 201 1.52 4.48 -29.58
CA ILE A 201 0.67 4.98 -28.49
C ILE A 201 1.30 6.22 -27.83
N ILE A 202 2.62 6.22 -27.64
CA ILE A 202 3.38 7.37 -27.13
C ILE A 202 3.24 8.56 -28.09
N GLY A 203 3.40 8.33 -29.39
CA GLY A 203 3.22 9.37 -30.41
C GLY A 203 1.80 9.96 -30.40
N ILE A 204 0.77 9.12 -30.26
CA ILE A 204 -0.63 9.55 -30.14
C ILE A 204 -0.80 10.41 -28.87
N ARG A 205 -0.29 9.95 -27.72
CA ARG A 205 -0.37 10.70 -26.46
C ARG A 205 0.31 12.07 -26.57
N GLN A 206 1.48 12.13 -27.18
CA GLN A 206 2.20 13.38 -27.41
C GLN A 206 1.48 14.32 -28.38
N LEU A 207 0.79 13.79 -29.39
CA LEU A 207 -0.06 14.58 -30.28
C LEU A 207 -1.25 15.16 -29.52
N LEU A 208 -1.95 14.36 -28.70
CA LEU A 208 -3.07 14.83 -27.87
C LEU A 208 -2.62 15.94 -26.91
N ARG A 209 -1.44 15.77 -26.29
CA ARG A 209 -0.84 16.80 -25.43
C ARG A 209 -0.62 18.11 -26.17
N ARG A 210 -0.06 18.04 -27.39
CA ARG A 210 0.18 19.23 -28.22
C ARG A 210 -1.12 19.94 -28.63
N THR A 211 -2.21 19.21 -28.78
CA THR A 211 -3.53 19.79 -29.10
C THR A 211 -4.26 20.37 -27.89
N GLY A 212 -3.70 20.28 -26.68
CA GLY A 212 -4.34 20.76 -25.45
C GLY A 212 -5.52 19.89 -24.98
N LEU A 213 -5.63 18.66 -25.49
CA LEU A 213 -6.72 17.72 -25.17
C LEU A 213 -6.32 16.69 -24.10
N GLU A 214 -5.16 16.84 -23.47
CA GLU A 214 -4.70 15.91 -22.43
C GLU A 214 -5.20 16.35 -21.06
N ASP A 215 -6.22 15.64 -20.55
CA ASP A 215 -6.62 15.65 -19.15
C ASP A 215 -6.20 14.33 -18.48
N ALA A 216 -6.07 14.34 -17.14
CA ALA A 216 -5.65 13.18 -16.34
C ALA A 216 -6.48 11.93 -16.64
N THR A 217 -7.79 12.09 -16.87
CA THR A 217 -8.71 11.00 -17.21
C THR A 217 -8.33 10.29 -18.51
N MET A 218 -8.03 11.05 -19.57
CA MET A 218 -7.63 10.49 -20.88
C MET A 218 -6.28 9.78 -20.79
N HIS A 219 -5.34 10.36 -20.03
CA HIS A 219 -4.03 9.76 -19.81
C HIS A 219 -4.15 8.37 -19.16
N ILE A 220 -4.97 8.26 -18.11
CA ILE A 220 -5.23 7.02 -17.38
C ILE A 220 -5.95 6.00 -18.26
N LEU A 221 -6.97 6.43 -19.02
CA LEU A 221 -7.72 5.55 -19.93
C LEU A 221 -6.79 4.88 -20.94
N ILE A 222 -5.95 5.67 -21.63
CA ILE A 222 -4.98 5.16 -22.61
C ILE A 222 -4.03 4.18 -21.91
N GLN A 223 -3.54 4.53 -20.73
CA GLN A 223 -2.59 3.70 -19.99
C GLN A 223 -3.20 2.36 -19.56
N LEU A 224 -4.45 2.34 -19.08
CA LEU A 224 -5.16 1.11 -18.72
C LEU A 224 -5.50 0.26 -19.95
N LEU A 225 -5.80 0.86 -21.10
CA LEU A 225 -6.09 0.14 -22.34
C LEU A 225 -4.85 -0.44 -23.04
N THR A 226 -3.70 0.21 -22.87
CA THR A 226 -2.42 -0.16 -23.52
C THR A 226 -2.05 -1.65 -23.40
N PRO A 227 -2.04 -2.29 -22.21
CA PRO A 227 -1.70 -3.72 -22.10
C PRO A 227 -2.61 -4.63 -22.92
N PHE A 228 -3.91 -4.34 -22.98
CA PHE A 228 -4.87 -5.11 -23.75
C PHE A 228 -4.64 -4.98 -25.26
N LEU A 229 -4.38 -3.76 -25.73
CA LEU A 229 -4.08 -3.50 -27.14
C LEU A 229 -2.79 -4.21 -27.58
N LEU A 230 -1.73 -4.12 -26.77
CA LEU A 230 -0.46 -4.79 -27.03
C LEU A 230 -0.65 -6.30 -27.15
N TYR A 231 -1.38 -6.90 -26.21
CA TYR A 231 -1.63 -8.35 -26.22
C TYR A 231 -2.48 -8.78 -27.42
N LEU A 232 -3.62 -8.11 -27.66
CA LEU A 232 -4.56 -8.49 -28.72
C LEU A 232 -3.95 -8.37 -30.12
N ILE A 233 -3.23 -7.28 -30.40
CA ILE A 233 -2.61 -7.06 -31.72
C ILE A 233 -1.49 -8.07 -31.95
N ALA A 234 -0.68 -8.35 -30.92
CA ALA A 234 0.41 -9.33 -31.03
C ALA A 234 -0.11 -10.75 -31.27
N GLU A 235 -1.15 -11.20 -30.57
CA GLU A 235 -1.74 -12.53 -30.80
C GLU A 235 -2.41 -12.62 -32.19
N GLN A 236 -3.03 -11.54 -32.70
CA GLN A 236 -3.54 -11.51 -34.08
C GLN A 236 -2.44 -11.68 -35.14
N LEU A 237 -1.22 -11.22 -34.83
CA LEU A 237 -0.04 -11.40 -35.68
C LEU A 237 0.68 -12.74 -35.44
N ASN A 238 0.10 -13.65 -34.64
CA ASN A 238 0.68 -14.93 -34.23
C ASN A 238 2.06 -14.80 -33.54
N VAL A 239 2.31 -13.66 -32.87
CA VAL A 239 3.49 -13.46 -32.03
C VAL A 239 3.08 -13.42 -30.55
N SER A 240 4.06 -13.47 -29.64
CA SER A 240 3.76 -13.56 -28.20
C SER A 240 3.15 -12.26 -27.66
N GLY A 241 1.86 -12.27 -27.31
CA GLY A 241 1.19 -11.13 -26.67
C GLY A 241 1.73 -10.80 -25.28
N ILE A 242 2.23 -11.81 -24.57
CA ILE A 242 2.90 -11.68 -23.27
C ILE A 242 4.16 -10.81 -23.41
N LEU A 243 5.06 -11.16 -24.35
CA LEU A 243 6.29 -10.42 -24.58
C LEU A 243 6.02 -9.04 -25.18
N ALA A 244 4.95 -8.88 -25.96
CA ALA A 244 4.52 -7.58 -26.45
C ALA A 244 4.09 -6.64 -25.31
N ALA A 245 3.33 -7.14 -24.32
CA ALA A 245 2.95 -6.38 -23.13
C ALA A 245 4.18 -5.95 -22.30
N VAL A 246 5.13 -6.87 -22.08
CA VAL A 246 6.39 -6.57 -21.37
C VAL A 246 7.21 -5.52 -22.12
N ALA A 247 7.42 -5.69 -23.43
CA ALA A 247 8.14 -4.73 -24.26
C ALA A 247 7.48 -3.35 -24.22
N GLY A 248 6.15 -3.29 -24.31
CA GLY A 248 5.43 -2.03 -24.23
C GLY A 248 5.55 -1.34 -22.87
N GLY A 249 5.52 -2.10 -21.77
CA GLY A 249 5.77 -1.57 -20.42
C GLY A 249 7.17 -0.98 -20.29
N ILE A 250 8.18 -1.70 -20.80
CA ILE A 250 9.58 -1.23 -20.83
C ILE A 250 9.69 0.05 -21.66
N VAL A 251 9.09 0.13 -22.85
CA VAL A 251 9.13 1.32 -23.70
C VAL A 251 8.43 2.50 -23.03
N HIS A 252 7.26 2.30 -22.43
CA HIS A 252 6.54 3.36 -21.74
C HIS A 252 7.31 3.94 -20.55
N ALA A 253 8.04 3.12 -19.81
CA ALA A 253 8.83 3.69 -18.73
C ALA A 253 10.08 4.43 -19.25
N ILE A 254 10.57 4.20 -20.48
CA ILE A 254 11.70 4.98 -21.07
C ILE A 254 11.23 6.41 -21.34
N GLU A 255 9.98 6.53 -21.77
CA GLU A 255 9.29 7.80 -21.91
C GLU A 255 9.15 8.49 -20.54
N ASN A 256 8.66 7.80 -19.50
CA ASN A 256 8.45 8.41 -18.18
C ASN A 256 9.73 8.99 -17.55
N ASP A 257 10.88 8.30 -17.69
CA ASP A 257 12.19 8.79 -17.21
C ASP A 257 12.61 10.09 -17.91
N ARG A 258 12.16 10.33 -19.14
CA ARG A 258 12.51 11.53 -19.93
C ARG A 258 11.57 12.72 -19.67
N ILE A 259 10.38 12.49 -19.13
CA ILE A 259 9.35 13.53 -18.88
C ILE A 259 9.33 13.89 -17.37
N GLU A 260 10.48 13.97 -16.71
CA GLU A 260 10.54 14.26 -15.28
C GLU A 260 10.08 15.67 -14.89
N CYS A 261 9.92 16.60 -15.83
CA CYS A 261 9.75 18.02 -15.49
C CYS A 261 8.34 18.63 -15.47
N GLU A 262 7.25 17.99 -15.92
CA GLU A 262 6.02 18.79 -16.20
C GLU A 262 4.75 18.60 -15.34
N ILE A 263 4.37 17.46 -14.74
CA ILE A 263 3.09 17.41 -14.00
C ILE A 263 3.11 16.40 -12.83
N SER A 264 3.28 16.90 -11.59
CA SER A 264 3.21 16.09 -10.35
C SER A 264 1.84 15.44 -10.16
N ASN A 265 0.77 16.16 -10.48
CA ASN A 265 -0.61 15.71 -10.26
C ASN A 265 -1.00 14.48 -11.09
N ILE A 266 -0.67 14.44 -12.39
CA ILE A 266 -0.98 13.29 -13.26
C ILE A 266 -0.22 12.03 -12.82
N LYS A 267 1.05 12.17 -12.38
CA LYS A 267 1.84 11.04 -11.87
C LYS A 267 1.24 10.45 -10.60
N VAL A 268 0.82 11.32 -9.66
CA VAL A 268 0.18 10.88 -8.40
C VAL A 268 -1.12 10.14 -8.70
N VAL A 269 -1.99 10.70 -9.54
CA VAL A 269 -3.26 10.05 -9.89
C VAL A 269 -3.01 8.72 -10.61
N SER A 270 -2.11 8.69 -11.62
CA SER A 270 -1.75 7.46 -12.34
C SER A 270 -1.24 6.36 -11.41
N ASN A 271 -0.28 6.68 -10.53
CA ASN A 271 0.27 5.71 -9.59
C ASN A 271 -0.80 5.17 -8.63
N ASN A 272 -1.67 6.04 -8.10
CA ASN A 272 -2.76 5.63 -7.22
C ASN A 272 -3.80 4.75 -7.95
N THR A 273 -4.15 5.09 -9.18
CA THR A 273 -5.06 4.27 -10.00
C THR A 273 -4.46 2.90 -10.29
N TRP A 274 -3.18 2.84 -10.66
CA TRP A 274 -2.49 1.57 -10.90
C TRP A 274 -2.38 0.73 -9.63
N ALA A 275 -2.05 1.33 -8.49
CA ALA A 275 -2.01 0.62 -7.22
C ALA A 275 -3.38 0.01 -6.87
N ALA A 276 -4.47 0.77 -7.02
CA ALA A 276 -5.83 0.27 -6.81
C ALA A 276 -6.20 -0.84 -7.82
N TYR A 277 -5.85 -0.66 -9.09
CA TYR A 277 -6.12 -1.62 -10.15
C TYR A 277 -5.38 -2.95 -9.94
N LEU A 278 -4.09 -2.91 -9.61
CA LEU A 278 -3.29 -4.11 -9.31
C LEU A 278 -3.74 -4.78 -8.02
N PHE A 279 -4.14 -4.00 -7.00
CA PHE A 279 -4.73 -4.54 -5.78
C PHE A 279 -6.01 -5.33 -6.07
N ILE A 280 -6.88 -4.81 -6.94
CA ILE A 280 -8.09 -5.50 -7.37
C ILE A 280 -7.73 -6.74 -8.20
N LEU A 281 -6.84 -6.65 -9.19
CA LEU A 281 -6.46 -7.78 -10.03
C LEU A 281 -5.85 -8.92 -9.20
N ASN A 282 -4.84 -8.63 -8.38
CA ASN A 282 -4.22 -9.64 -7.52
C ASN A 282 -5.22 -10.19 -6.51
N GLY A 283 -6.05 -9.33 -5.92
CA GLY A 283 -7.11 -9.75 -5.02
C GLY A 283 -8.12 -10.69 -5.68
N LEU A 284 -8.53 -10.40 -6.92
CA LEU A 284 -9.41 -11.27 -7.70
C LEU A 284 -8.76 -12.64 -7.91
N VAL A 285 -7.48 -12.68 -8.32
CA VAL A 285 -6.75 -13.94 -8.52
C VAL A 285 -6.72 -14.77 -7.23
N PHE A 286 -6.39 -14.17 -6.08
CA PHE A 286 -6.34 -14.89 -4.80
C PHE A 286 -7.71 -15.30 -4.26
N VAL A 287 -8.76 -14.49 -4.44
CA VAL A 287 -10.11 -14.90 -4.04
C VAL A 287 -10.63 -16.02 -4.95
N ILE A 288 -10.41 -15.93 -6.27
CA ILE A 288 -10.75 -16.99 -7.22
C ILE A 288 -10.02 -18.29 -6.85
N LEU A 289 -8.74 -18.22 -6.48
CA LEU A 289 -7.99 -19.35 -5.93
C LEU A 289 -8.74 -20.00 -4.77
N GLY A 290 -9.11 -19.19 -3.77
CA GLY A 290 -9.83 -19.64 -2.59
C GLY A 290 -11.13 -20.36 -2.93
N THR A 291 -11.91 -19.82 -3.88
CA THR A 291 -13.19 -20.42 -4.27
C THR A 291 -13.04 -21.82 -4.89
N GLN A 292 -11.89 -22.12 -5.49
CA GLN A 292 -11.65 -23.37 -6.21
C GLN A 292 -11.09 -24.48 -5.31
N ILE A 293 -10.60 -24.15 -4.10
CA ILE A 293 -10.06 -25.16 -3.16
C ILE A 293 -11.11 -26.25 -2.82
N PRO A 294 -12.37 -25.92 -2.43
CA PRO A 294 -13.36 -26.93 -2.09
C PRO A 294 -13.74 -27.82 -3.29
N ASP A 295 -13.94 -27.22 -4.46
CA ASP A 295 -14.30 -27.95 -5.68
C ASP A 295 -13.22 -28.96 -6.06
N VAL A 296 -11.97 -28.50 -6.14
CA VAL A 296 -10.85 -29.34 -6.57
C VAL A 296 -10.50 -30.41 -5.52
N SER A 297 -10.57 -30.09 -4.23
CA SER A 297 -10.36 -31.07 -3.16
C SER A 297 -11.45 -32.14 -3.15
N SER A 298 -12.71 -31.77 -3.39
CA SER A 298 -13.82 -32.73 -3.44
C SER A 298 -13.71 -33.71 -4.61
N VAL A 299 -13.17 -33.29 -5.75
CA VAL A 299 -12.96 -34.15 -6.93
C VAL A 299 -11.84 -35.16 -6.67
N ILE A 300 -10.76 -34.72 -6.01
CA ILE A 300 -9.59 -35.57 -5.74
C ILE A 300 -9.87 -36.56 -4.60
N PHE A 301 -10.46 -36.10 -3.49
CA PHE A 301 -10.74 -36.95 -2.32
C PHE A 301 -11.91 -37.92 -2.53
N LYS A 302 -12.70 -37.75 -3.60
CA LYS A 302 -13.74 -38.71 -4.00
C LYS A 302 -13.27 -39.71 -5.05
N ASP A 303 -12.11 -39.50 -5.67
CA ASP A 303 -11.58 -40.42 -6.69
C ASP A 303 -10.86 -41.60 -6.01
N PRO A 304 -11.41 -42.83 -6.06
CA PRO A 304 -10.80 -44.00 -5.44
C PRO A 304 -9.45 -44.40 -6.06
N GLY A 305 -9.05 -43.79 -7.19
CA GLY A 305 -7.74 -43.99 -7.82
C GLY A 305 -6.57 -43.28 -7.15
N PHE A 306 -6.82 -42.32 -6.26
CA PHE A 306 -5.78 -41.55 -5.57
C PHE A 306 -5.88 -41.71 -4.04
N ASN A 307 -4.73 -41.83 -3.38
CA ASN A 307 -4.65 -41.78 -1.93
C ASN A 307 -4.39 -40.32 -1.49
N ASP A 308 -5.29 -39.75 -0.70
CA ASP A 308 -5.25 -38.36 -0.21
C ASP A 308 -3.88 -37.96 0.35
N VAL A 309 -3.26 -38.88 1.11
CA VAL A 309 -1.95 -38.67 1.74
C VAL A 309 -0.84 -38.56 0.69
N VAL A 310 -0.95 -39.34 -0.39
CA VAL A 310 0.04 -39.36 -1.48
C VAL A 310 -0.02 -38.07 -2.29
N VAL A 311 -1.23 -37.56 -2.59
CA VAL A 311 -1.39 -36.30 -3.36
C VAL A 311 -0.86 -35.10 -2.58
N ILE A 312 -1.14 -35.02 -1.27
CA ILE A 312 -0.55 -33.99 -0.41
C ILE A 312 0.97 -34.15 -0.35
N GLY A 313 1.46 -35.39 -0.28
CA GLY A 313 2.89 -35.71 -0.38
C GLY A 313 3.53 -35.16 -1.66
N TYR A 314 2.86 -35.27 -2.81
CA TYR A 314 3.33 -34.71 -4.07
C TYR A 314 3.48 -33.19 -4.01
N ALA A 315 2.51 -32.48 -3.43
CA ALA A 315 2.61 -31.02 -3.27
C ALA A 315 3.80 -30.61 -2.38
N ILE A 316 4.04 -31.34 -1.29
CA ILE A 316 5.17 -31.09 -0.39
C ILE A 316 6.50 -31.34 -1.10
N VAL A 317 6.62 -32.44 -1.84
CA VAL A 317 7.83 -32.77 -2.61
C VAL A 317 8.08 -31.72 -3.69
N LEU A 318 7.04 -31.29 -4.42
CA LEU A 318 7.15 -30.21 -5.41
C LEU A 318 7.60 -28.89 -4.78
N PHE A 319 7.02 -28.52 -3.64
CA PHE A 319 7.45 -27.32 -2.92
C PHE A 319 8.90 -27.43 -2.45
N ALA A 320 9.29 -28.58 -1.90
CA ALA A 320 10.65 -28.83 -1.43
C ALA A 320 11.68 -28.80 -2.56
N ILE A 321 11.40 -29.45 -3.70
CA ILE A 321 12.34 -29.46 -4.85
C ILE A 321 12.49 -28.05 -5.45
N LEU A 322 11.42 -27.26 -5.50
CA LEU A 322 11.48 -25.87 -5.95
C LEU A 322 12.32 -25.00 -5.01
N LEU A 323 12.20 -25.19 -3.69
CA LEU A 323 13.04 -24.51 -2.71
C LEU A 323 14.51 -24.94 -2.81
N VAL A 324 14.77 -26.25 -2.90
CA VAL A 324 16.11 -26.81 -3.00
C VAL A 324 16.80 -26.35 -4.28
N LEU A 325 16.11 -26.39 -5.42
CA LEU A 325 16.66 -25.94 -6.70
C LEU A 325 17.02 -24.45 -6.65
N ARG A 326 16.12 -23.60 -6.11
CA ARG A 326 16.38 -22.17 -5.93
C ARG A 326 17.56 -21.92 -4.98
N PHE A 327 17.66 -22.68 -3.89
CA PHE A 327 18.77 -22.57 -2.94
C PHE A 327 20.10 -23.00 -3.55
N ILE A 328 20.13 -24.16 -4.23
CA ILE A 328 21.32 -24.66 -4.92
C ILE A 328 21.76 -23.66 -6.00
N TRP A 329 20.82 -23.12 -6.78
CA TRP A 329 21.14 -22.16 -7.83
C TRP A 329 21.73 -20.86 -7.28
N THR A 330 21.08 -20.26 -6.27
CA THR A 330 21.57 -19.04 -5.61
C THR A 330 22.90 -19.27 -4.90
N PHE A 331 23.10 -20.43 -4.28
CA PHE A 331 24.35 -20.83 -3.66
C PHE A 331 25.49 -21.04 -4.68
N LEU A 332 25.22 -21.76 -5.78
CA LEU A 332 26.19 -21.97 -6.86
C LEU A 332 26.56 -20.65 -7.53
N PHE A 333 25.60 -19.76 -7.74
CA PHE A 333 25.84 -18.46 -8.35
C PHE A 333 26.71 -17.55 -7.47
N THR A 334 26.37 -17.43 -6.18
CA THR A 334 27.15 -16.62 -5.22
C THR A 334 28.59 -17.14 -5.06
N ARG A 335 28.79 -18.47 -5.13
CA ARG A 335 30.13 -19.08 -5.09
C ARG A 335 30.86 -19.03 -6.44
N GLY A 336 30.16 -19.11 -7.56
CA GLY A 336 30.71 -19.06 -8.92
C GLY A 336 31.16 -17.66 -9.34
N SER A 337 30.43 -16.62 -8.94
CA SER A 337 30.82 -15.22 -9.13
C SER A 337 32.19 -14.90 -8.48
N ARG A 338 32.50 -15.59 -7.37
CA ARG A 338 33.81 -15.51 -6.68
C ARG A 338 34.97 -16.07 -7.53
N VAL A 339 34.71 -17.02 -8.42
CA VAL A 339 35.72 -17.67 -9.27
C VAL A 339 35.97 -16.87 -10.56
N PHE A 340 34.95 -16.17 -11.07
CA PHE A 340 35.02 -15.41 -12.33
C PHE A 340 35.41 -13.92 -12.17
N GLY A 341 35.85 -13.48 -10.99
CA GLY A 341 36.56 -12.21 -10.80
C GLY A 341 35.72 -10.92 -10.90
N THR A 342 34.42 -10.99 -11.17
CA THR A 342 33.51 -9.84 -11.12
C THR A 342 33.08 -9.57 -9.68
N SER A 343 33.98 -9.00 -8.89
CA SER A 343 33.67 -8.54 -7.54
C SER A 343 33.14 -7.11 -7.57
N SER A 344 31.91 -6.91 -7.09
CA SER A 344 31.56 -5.68 -6.38
C SER A 344 30.45 -5.99 -5.38
N GLU A 345 30.83 -5.90 -4.12
CA GLU A 345 30.03 -5.68 -2.91
C GLU A 345 29.29 -6.87 -2.25
N GLU A 346 29.66 -7.00 -0.96
CA GLU A 346 29.11 -7.77 0.16
C GLU A 346 29.19 -9.30 0.11
N VAL A 347 29.82 -9.85 1.15
CA VAL A 347 29.84 -11.29 1.45
C VAL A 347 28.40 -11.69 1.73
N THR A 348 27.69 -12.22 0.72
CA THR A 348 26.34 -12.71 0.97
C THR A 348 26.41 -13.86 1.98
N SER A 349 25.89 -13.60 3.17
CA SER A 349 25.84 -14.61 4.23
C SER A 349 24.99 -15.78 3.76
N ILE A 350 25.26 -17.00 4.24
CA ILE A 350 24.35 -18.15 4.03
C ILE A 350 22.91 -17.77 4.44
N LYS A 351 22.80 -16.89 5.44
CA LYS A 351 21.54 -16.30 5.88
C LYS A 351 20.82 -15.50 4.77
N GLU A 352 21.54 -14.72 3.99
CA GLU A 352 20.97 -13.95 2.87
C GLU A 352 20.51 -14.88 1.76
N ASN A 353 21.30 -15.90 1.40
CA ASN A 353 20.88 -16.90 0.39
C ASN A 353 19.61 -17.65 0.82
N VAL A 354 19.49 -18.00 2.11
CA VAL A 354 18.26 -18.59 2.65
C VAL A 354 17.11 -17.59 2.56
N MET A 355 17.32 -16.31 2.92
CA MET A 355 16.29 -15.27 2.80
C MET A 355 15.84 -15.06 1.35
N THR A 356 16.75 -15.01 0.39
CA THR A 356 16.45 -14.86 -1.05
C THR A 356 15.74 -16.09 -1.64
N THR A 357 16.02 -17.27 -1.10
CA THR A 357 15.31 -18.51 -1.50
C THR A 357 13.88 -18.47 -0.96
N LEU A 358 13.73 -18.11 0.30
CA LEU A 358 12.47 -18.13 1.02
C LEU A 358 11.54 -16.98 0.62
N SER A 359 12.10 -15.88 0.11
CA SER A 359 11.36 -14.78 -0.50
C SER A 359 10.85 -15.10 -1.91
N GLY A 360 11.17 -16.26 -2.49
CA GLY A 360 10.61 -16.71 -3.76
C GLY A 360 9.16 -17.21 -3.62
N VAL A 361 8.23 -16.34 -3.24
CA VAL A 361 6.82 -16.72 -3.07
C VAL A 361 6.18 -16.96 -4.44
N ARG A 362 5.27 -17.92 -4.55
CA ARG A 362 4.49 -18.17 -5.77
C ARG A 362 3.13 -17.53 -5.57
N GLY A 363 2.60 -16.89 -6.61
CA GLY A 363 1.41 -16.05 -6.45
C GLY A 363 0.55 -15.98 -7.69
N ALA A 364 0.14 -14.77 -8.06
CA ALA A 364 -0.94 -14.56 -9.01
C ALA A 364 -0.65 -15.16 -10.40
N VAL A 365 0.58 -15.03 -10.90
CA VAL A 365 0.98 -15.51 -12.23
C VAL A 365 0.97 -17.04 -12.33
N THR A 366 1.42 -17.75 -11.28
CA THR A 366 1.33 -19.22 -11.21
C THR A 366 -0.11 -19.69 -11.30
N LEU A 367 -1.02 -19.04 -10.55
CA LEU A 367 -2.42 -19.42 -10.62
C LEU A 367 -3.02 -19.11 -12.00
N ALA A 368 -2.68 -17.94 -12.55
CA ALA A 368 -3.14 -17.50 -13.85
C ALA A 368 -2.76 -18.50 -14.95
N GLY A 369 -1.51 -18.97 -14.93
CA GLY A 369 -1.04 -20.02 -15.83
C GLY A 369 -1.82 -21.33 -15.67
N ALA A 370 -2.07 -21.77 -14.43
CA ALA A 370 -2.79 -23.00 -14.16
C ALA A 370 -4.25 -22.97 -14.68
N PHE A 371 -4.96 -21.86 -14.48
CA PHE A 371 -6.31 -21.69 -15.04
C PHE A 371 -6.33 -21.56 -16.55
N SER A 372 -5.25 -21.04 -17.12
CA SER A 372 -5.08 -20.87 -18.56
C SER A 372 -4.74 -22.18 -19.30
N MET A 373 -4.65 -23.31 -18.59
CA MET A 373 -4.55 -24.61 -19.26
C MET A 373 -5.82 -24.90 -20.08
N PRO A 374 -5.69 -25.33 -21.35
CA PRO A 374 -6.82 -25.66 -22.21
C PRO A 374 -7.76 -26.66 -21.56
N LEU A 375 -9.05 -26.56 -21.88
CA LEU A 375 -10.06 -27.53 -21.43
C LEU A 375 -9.98 -28.84 -22.22
N MET A 376 -9.56 -28.77 -23.48
CA MET A 376 -9.55 -29.89 -24.43
C MET A 376 -8.26 -29.90 -25.26
N LEU A 377 -7.81 -31.08 -25.67
CA LEU A 377 -6.76 -31.26 -26.67
C LEU A 377 -7.33 -31.07 -28.10
N HIS A 378 -6.45 -30.94 -29.10
CA HIS A 378 -6.87 -30.82 -30.51
C HIS A 378 -7.66 -32.03 -31.04
N ASN A 379 -7.50 -33.19 -30.40
CA ASN A 379 -8.25 -34.41 -30.71
C ASN A 379 -9.67 -34.44 -30.10
N GLY A 380 -10.07 -33.39 -29.34
CA GLY A 380 -11.36 -33.33 -28.67
C GLY A 380 -11.44 -34.11 -27.34
N GLU A 381 -10.32 -34.65 -26.85
CA GLU A 381 -10.27 -35.28 -25.52
C GLU A 381 -10.08 -34.22 -24.42
N LEU A 382 -10.53 -34.53 -23.20
CA LEU A 382 -10.32 -33.67 -22.03
C LEU A 382 -8.83 -33.55 -21.71
N PHE A 383 -8.41 -32.35 -21.29
CA PHE A 383 -7.02 -32.12 -20.92
C PHE A 383 -6.60 -33.00 -19.73
N PRO A 384 -5.47 -33.74 -19.84
CA PRO A 384 -5.10 -34.75 -18.86
C PRO A 384 -4.81 -34.10 -17.50
N GLN A 385 -5.46 -34.62 -16.46
CA GLN A 385 -5.16 -34.30 -15.05
C GLN A 385 -5.19 -32.79 -14.71
N ARG A 386 -5.99 -31.98 -15.43
CA ARG A 386 -6.08 -30.52 -15.20
C ARG A 386 -6.45 -30.15 -13.75
N HIS A 387 -7.43 -30.84 -13.17
CA HIS A 387 -7.84 -30.60 -11.78
C HIS A 387 -6.72 -30.90 -10.78
N LEU A 388 -5.95 -31.97 -11.01
CA LEU A 388 -4.80 -32.31 -10.19
C LEU A 388 -3.71 -31.24 -10.28
N ILE A 389 -3.46 -30.70 -11.47
CA ILE A 389 -2.49 -29.62 -11.67
C ILE A 389 -2.91 -28.34 -10.93
N ILE A 390 -4.18 -27.95 -11.03
CA ILE A 390 -4.72 -26.79 -10.32
C ILE A 390 -4.62 -27.00 -8.79
N PHE A 391 -4.92 -28.20 -8.31
CA PHE A 391 -4.77 -28.56 -6.90
C PHE A 391 -3.33 -28.41 -6.42
N LEU A 392 -2.39 -29.07 -7.09
CA LEU A 392 -0.98 -29.06 -6.72
C LEU A 392 -0.42 -27.63 -6.80
N SER A 393 -0.81 -26.84 -7.82
CA SER A 393 -0.46 -25.42 -7.92
C SER A 393 -0.94 -24.64 -6.70
N THR A 394 -2.19 -24.86 -6.31
CA THR A 394 -2.81 -24.21 -5.14
C THR A 394 -2.09 -24.57 -3.85
N CYS A 395 -1.78 -25.86 -3.64
CA CYS A 395 -1.03 -26.32 -2.48
C CYS A 395 0.39 -25.73 -2.45
N VAL A 396 1.10 -25.67 -3.59
CA VAL A 396 2.44 -25.07 -3.68
C VAL A 396 2.39 -23.56 -3.38
N ILE A 397 1.40 -22.84 -3.89
CA ILE A 397 1.18 -21.41 -3.58
C ILE A 397 0.96 -21.23 -2.07
N LEU A 398 0.04 -21.98 -1.47
CA LEU A 398 -0.25 -21.94 -0.03
C LEU A 398 0.98 -22.26 0.82
N LEU A 399 1.69 -23.34 0.51
CA LEU A 399 2.93 -23.72 1.20
C LEU A 399 3.98 -22.62 1.08
N SER A 400 4.14 -22.01 -0.10
CA SER A 400 5.11 -20.92 -0.31
C SER A 400 4.75 -19.66 0.48
N LEU A 401 3.47 -19.27 0.52
CA LEU A 401 2.98 -18.12 1.27
C LEU A 401 3.11 -18.34 2.78
N LEU A 402 2.74 -19.53 3.27
CA LEU A 402 2.86 -19.89 4.69
C LEU A 402 4.32 -19.97 5.10
N ALA A 403 5.18 -20.59 4.30
CA ALA A 403 6.61 -20.67 4.57
C ALA A 403 7.23 -19.27 4.63
N ALA A 404 6.95 -18.40 3.66
CA ALA A 404 7.42 -17.03 3.68
C ALA A 404 6.89 -16.26 4.90
N SER A 405 5.58 -16.35 5.18
CA SER A 405 4.94 -15.62 6.28
C SER A 405 5.43 -16.04 7.67
N ILE A 406 5.90 -17.27 7.85
CA ILE A 406 6.36 -17.80 9.13
C ILE A 406 7.89 -17.75 9.25
N LEU A 407 8.61 -18.26 8.25
CA LEU A 407 10.06 -18.42 8.33
C LEU A 407 10.81 -17.11 8.05
N LEU A 408 10.32 -16.21 7.18
CA LEU A 408 11.03 -14.95 6.91
C LEU A 408 11.11 -14.05 8.17
N PRO A 409 10.03 -13.83 8.94
CA PRO A 409 10.13 -13.07 10.19
C PRO A 409 11.00 -13.73 11.26
N LEU A 410 11.12 -15.06 11.26
CA LEU A 410 11.99 -15.79 12.20
C LEU A 410 13.48 -15.60 11.87
N ILE A 411 13.81 -15.58 10.57
CA ILE A 411 15.18 -15.47 10.09
C ILE A 411 15.63 -14.01 10.05
N ALA A 412 14.77 -13.11 9.59
CA ALA A 412 15.02 -11.69 9.65
C ALA A 412 15.15 -11.27 11.12
N LYS A 413 16.24 -10.57 11.46
CA LYS A 413 16.51 -10.16 12.84
C LYS A 413 15.28 -9.38 13.33
N LYS A 414 14.64 -9.82 14.42
CA LYS A 414 13.74 -8.98 15.21
C LYS A 414 14.51 -7.69 15.43
N SER A 415 14.02 -6.57 14.90
CA SER A 415 14.59 -5.26 15.20
C SER A 415 14.63 -5.19 16.72
N LEU A 416 15.84 -5.23 17.29
CA LEU A 416 16.04 -4.85 18.67
C LEU A 416 15.37 -3.47 18.80
N PRO A 417 14.65 -3.19 19.91
CA PRO A 417 14.20 -1.84 20.14
C PRO A 417 15.46 -0.97 20.04
N PHE A 418 15.44 0.00 19.12
CA PHE A 418 16.49 1.00 19.01
C PHE A 418 16.75 1.55 20.42
N ASP A 419 18.02 1.77 20.76
CA ASP A 419 18.37 2.39 22.03
C ASP A 419 17.58 3.71 22.16
N GLU A 420 17.02 4.02 23.33
CA GLU A 420 16.05 5.13 23.49
C GLU A 420 16.59 6.47 22.96
N THR A 421 17.92 6.65 22.99
CA THR A 421 18.64 7.80 22.42
C THR A 421 18.66 7.81 20.87
N GLU A 422 18.92 6.68 20.21
CA GLU A 422 18.90 6.60 18.74
C GLU A 422 17.48 6.82 18.20
N MET A 423 16.47 6.26 18.87
CA MET A 423 15.08 6.38 18.45
C MET A 423 14.57 7.83 18.45
N VAL A 424 15.01 8.65 19.42
CA VAL A 424 14.68 10.08 19.51
C VAL A 424 15.37 10.90 18.42
N THR A 425 16.62 10.55 18.07
CA THR A 425 17.32 11.23 16.95
C THR A 425 16.62 10.94 15.62
N VAL A 426 16.23 9.69 15.39
CA VAL A 426 15.47 9.26 14.21
C VAL A 426 14.10 9.96 14.16
N GLU A 427 13.40 10.07 15.30
CA GLU A 427 12.12 10.79 15.37
C GLU A 427 12.25 12.27 15.01
N ASN A 428 13.25 12.96 15.56
CA ASN A 428 13.48 14.37 15.29
C ASN A 428 13.87 14.62 13.83
N GLU A 429 14.66 13.73 13.23
CA GLU A 429 15.02 13.76 11.81
C GLU A 429 13.76 13.65 10.93
N TRP A 430 12.90 12.67 11.18
CA TRP A 430 11.66 12.49 10.42
C TRP A 430 10.66 13.61 10.64
N HIS A 431 10.54 14.11 11.87
CA HIS A 431 9.68 15.25 12.18
C HIS A 431 10.17 16.51 11.44
N LYS A 432 11.48 16.77 11.43
CA LYS A 432 12.07 17.85 10.64
C LYS A 432 11.80 17.68 9.14
N HIS A 433 11.92 16.47 8.62
CA HIS A 433 11.62 16.17 7.22
C HIS A 433 10.18 16.52 6.85
N ILE A 434 9.22 16.13 7.70
CA ILE A 434 7.79 16.41 7.50
C ILE A 434 7.51 17.92 7.49
N LEU A 435 8.09 18.68 8.42
CA LEU A 435 7.97 20.14 8.44
C LEU A 435 8.55 20.79 7.18
N GLN A 436 9.67 20.27 6.66
CA GLN A 436 10.27 20.77 5.42
C GLN A 436 9.42 20.46 4.19
N VAL A 437 8.72 19.32 4.18
CA VAL A 437 7.77 18.98 3.11
C VAL A 437 6.57 19.93 3.16
N ALA A 438 6.06 20.25 4.35
CA ALA A 438 4.99 21.24 4.51
C ALA A 438 5.41 22.63 4.01
N VAL A 439 6.63 23.08 4.32
CA VAL A 439 7.18 24.35 3.79
C VAL A 439 7.27 24.34 2.26
N ARG A 440 7.76 23.24 1.66
CA ARG A 440 7.80 23.10 0.20
C ARG A 440 6.42 23.16 -0.44
N HIS A 441 5.42 22.55 0.20
CA HIS A 441 4.04 22.58 -0.29
C HIS A 441 3.44 23.99 -0.18
N LEU A 442 3.73 24.73 0.90
CA LEU A 442 3.33 26.13 1.05
C LEU A 442 3.98 27.05 -0.01
N GLN A 443 5.25 26.81 -0.35
CA GLN A 443 5.94 27.56 -1.40
C GLN A 443 5.32 27.35 -2.79
N GLN A 444 4.75 26.17 -3.05
CA GLN A 444 4.10 25.86 -4.32
C GLN A 444 2.72 26.52 -4.46
N GLU A 445 2.04 26.79 -3.35
CA GLU A 445 0.73 27.46 -3.32
C GLU A 445 0.83 29.00 -3.29
N SER A 446 2.05 29.55 -3.41
CA SER A 446 2.31 30.98 -3.33
C SER A 446 1.89 31.71 -4.62
N ASN A 447 1.04 32.72 -4.45
CA ASN A 447 0.47 33.60 -5.47
C ASN A 447 0.65 35.08 -5.05
N GLN A 448 0.49 36.02 -5.99
CA GLN A 448 0.64 37.47 -5.71
C GLN A 448 -0.34 38.01 -4.65
N SER A 449 -1.45 37.33 -4.40
CA SER A 449 -2.46 37.75 -3.40
C SER A 449 -2.23 37.19 -2.00
N ASN A 450 -1.51 36.07 -1.85
CA ASN A 450 -1.35 35.37 -0.57
C ASN A 450 0.12 35.32 -0.08
N GLU A 451 1.05 35.96 -0.79
CA GLU A 451 2.50 35.93 -0.52
C GLU A 451 2.85 36.29 0.93
N GLU A 452 2.28 37.37 1.47
CA GLU A 452 2.52 37.81 2.85
C GLU A 452 2.03 36.77 3.89
N ALA A 453 0.89 36.13 3.62
CA ALA A 453 0.32 35.08 4.48
C ALA A 453 1.16 33.81 4.42
N VAL A 454 1.61 33.41 3.23
CA VAL A 454 2.49 32.26 2.99
C VAL A 454 3.84 32.45 3.71
N GLU A 455 4.48 33.61 3.57
CA GLU A 455 5.74 33.91 4.25
C GLU A 455 5.59 33.85 5.78
N THR A 456 4.48 34.36 6.30
CA THR A 456 4.18 34.30 7.74
C THR A 456 4.10 32.86 8.25
N VAL A 457 3.35 31.99 7.54
CA VAL A 457 3.21 30.57 7.92
C VAL A 457 4.54 29.83 7.75
N ILE A 458 5.29 30.08 6.67
CA ILE A 458 6.62 29.50 6.45
C ILE A 458 7.59 29.91 7.58
N ALA A 459 7.56 31.17 8.01
CA ALA A 459 8.39 31.65 9.12
C ALA A 459 8.08 30.91 10.43
N GLU A 460 6.81 30.59 10.70
CA GLU A 460 6.42 29.77 11.85
C GLU A 460 6.96 28.34 11.76
N TYR A 461 6.84 27.70 10.60
CA TYR A 461 7.37 26.34 10.38
C TYR A 461 8.90 26.31 10.48
N ASN A 462 9.59 27.32 9.96
CA ASN A 462 11.04 27.45 10.08
C ASN A 462 11.48 27.65 11.54
N ARG A 463 10.70 28.39 12.35
CA ARG A 463 10.94 28.48 13.80
C ARG A 463 10.78 27.12 14.48
N LEU A 464 9.78 26.30 14.11
CA LEU A 464 9.60 24.95 14.63
C LEU A 464 10.79 24.04 14.26
N ILE A 465 11.23 24.08 13.00
CA ILE A 465 12.42 23.34 12.52
C ILE A 465 13.66 23.73 13.33
N HIS A 466 13.88 25.02 13.56
CA HIS A 466 15.01 25.51 14.34
C HIS A 466 14.95 25.06 15.81
N GLN A 467 13.75 25.09 16.42
CA GLN A 467 13.56 24.61 17.79
C GLN A 467 13.83 23.11 17.94
N LEU A 468 13.48 22.30 16.93
CA LEU A 468 13.83 20.87 16.91
C LEU A 468 15.34 20.65 16.82
N GLY A 469 16.05 21.49 16.07
CA GLY A 469 17.52 21.45 15.98
C GLY A 469 18.22 21.79 17.31
N LEU A 470 17.68 22.74 18.08
CA LEU A 470 18.25 23.14 19.38
C LEU A 470 17.97 22.15 20.52
N LYS A 471 16.88 21.38 20.44
CA LYS A 471 16.46 20.43 21.49
C LYS A 471 17.20 19.07 21.43
N GLY A 472 18.14 18.90 20.52
CA GLY A 472 18.78 17.62 20.17
C GLY A 472 19.59 16.89 21.25
N ASN A 473 19.72 17.41 22.47
CA ASN A 473 20.53 16.78 23.53
C ASN A 473 19.84 16.57 24.89
N SER A 474 18.57 16.94 25.05
CA SER A 474 17.89 16.83 26.34
C SER A 474 16.41 16.50 26.17
N ASN A 475 16.07 15.22 25.99
CA ASN A 475 14.97 14.56 26.72
C ASN A 475 14.58 13.18 26.14
N ASN A 476 15.06 12.11 26.77
CA ASN A 476 14.53 10.73 26.62
C ASN A 476 13.15 10.51 27.27
N ARG A 477 12.40 11.56 27.67
CA ARG A 477 11.27 11.39 28.63
C ARG A 477 9.94 12.02 28.23
N ILE A 478 9.86 12.78 27.13
CA ILE A 478 8.64 13.50 26.71
C ILE A 478 7.53 12.53 26.24
N SER A 479 7.86 11.38 25.63
CA SER A 479 6.85 10.46 25.06
C SER A 479 5.96 9.77 26.11
N ARG A 480 6.48 9.47 27.32
CA ARG A 480 5.69 8.88 28.44
C ARG A 480 4.88 9.93 29.22
N ILE A 481 5.34 11.18 29.26
CA ILE A 481 4.68 12.29 29.98
C ILE A 481 3.36 12.68 29.29
N ASN A 482 3.27 12.53 27.96
CA ASN A 482 2.14 13.04 27.20
C ASN A 482 0.80 12.28 27.42
N GLN A 483 0.77 11.01 27.82
CA GLN A 483 -0.53 10.32 28.06
C GLN A 483 -1.25 10.86 29.30
N ARG A 484 -0.48 11.12 30.37
CA ARG A 484 -1.01 11.75 31.58
C ARG A 484 -1.36 13.21 31.33
N GLU A 485 -0.59 13.91 30.50
CA GLU A 485 -0.93 15.27 30.06
C GLU A 485 -2.27 15.32 29.31
N VAL A 486 -2.52 14.43 28.34
CA VAL A 486 -3.80 14.38 27.62
C VAL A 486 -4.98 14.10 28.56
N ALA A 487 -4.81 13.21 29.53
CA ALA A 487 -5.85 12.95 30.54
C ALA A 487 -6.15 14.22 31.36
N MET A 488 -5.13 14.94 31.81
CA MET A 488 -5.28 16.20 32.55
C MET A 488 -5.88 17.32 31.69
N ARG A 489 -5.59 17.36 30.38
CA ARG A 489 -6.24 18.29 29.44
C ARG A 489 -7.73 17.99 29.28
N ILE A 490 -8.13 16.73 29.21
CA ILE A 490 -9.55 16.34 29.16
C ILE A 490 -10.26 16.77 30.46
N GLU A 491 -9.61 16.62 31.61
CA GLU A 491 -10.14 17.11 32.88
C GLU A 491 -10.27 18.64 32.90
N ALA A 492 -9.30 19.37 32.35
CA ALA A 492 -9.37 20.83 32.19
C ALA A 492 -10.55 21.27 31.31
N ILE A 493 -10.83 20.55 30.21
CA ILE A 493 -12.03 20.78 29.38
C ILE A 493 -13.31 20.55 30.19
N GLY A 494 -13.31 19.56 31.09
CA GLY A 494 -14.41 19.33 32.03
C GLY A 494 -14.66 20.51 32.96
N ILE A 495 -13.60 21.14 33.46
CA ILE A 495 -13.68 22.35 34.30
C ILE A 495 -14.30 23.52 33.50
N GLU A 496 -13.86 23.73 32.26
CA GLU A 496 -14.44 24.77 31.39
C GLU A 496 -15.93 24.52 31.11
N ARG A 497 -16.32 23.28 30.81
CA ARG A 497 -17.74 22.94 30.59
C ARG A 497 -18.60 23.24 31.80
N ASN A 498 -18.12 22.92 33.00
CA ASN A 498 -18.84 23.20 34.23
C ASN A 498 -18.96 24.70 34.49
N TYR A 499 -17.92 25.48 34.17
CA TYR A 499 -17.97 26.94 34.28
C TYR A 499 -19.02 27.57 33.36
N ILE A 500 -19.07 27.14 32.09
CA ILE A 500 -20.06 27.64 31.13
C ILE A 500 -21.47 27.21 31.52
N ARG A 501 -21.64 26.01 32.09
CA ARG A 501 -22.93 25.54 32.61
C ARG A 501 -23.44 26.41 33.75
N GLU A 502 -22.59 26.70 34.73
CA GLU A 502 -22.91 27.55 35.88
C GLU A 502 -23.34 28.96 35.43
N ARG A 503 -22.64 29.54 34.45
CA ARG A 503 -23.00 30.85 33.87
C ARG A 503 -24.29 30.83 33.05
N LEU A 504 -24.58 29.73 32.36
CA LEU A 504 -25.85 29.55 31.65
C LEU A 504 -27.02 29.43 32.64
N GLU A 505 -26.85 28.69 33.73
CA GLU A 505 -27.86 28.53 34.79
C GLU A 505 -28.14 29.85 35.52
N ASN A 506 -27.12 30.67 35.72
CA ASN A 506 -27.24 32.01 36.33
C ASN A 506 -27.83 33.06 35.37
N GLY A 507 -28.02 32.75 34.09
CA GLY A 507 -28.55 33.68 33.09
C GLY A 507 -27.56 34.71 32.54
N ASP A 508 -26.26 34.55 32.83
CA ASP A 508 -25.20 35.47 32.41
C ASP A 508 -24.87 35.36 30.91
N ILE A 509 -25.24 34.24 30.27
CA ILE A 509 -24.89 33.92 28.88
C ILE A 509 -26.13 33.42 28.14
N THR A 510 -26.32 33.86 26.89
CA THR A 510 -27.38 33.35 26.01
C THR A 510 -27.14 31.89 25.64
N LYS A 511 -28.22 31.10 25.54
CA LYS A 511 -28.18 29.69 25.13
C LYS A 511 -27.37 29.43 23.85
N ASN A 512 -27.44 30.36 22.87
CA ASN A 512 -26.72 30.26 21.61
C ASN A 512 -25.19 30.36 21.78
N LEU A 513 -24.72 31.29 22.61
CA LEU A 513 -23.29 31.46 22.90
C LEU A 513 -22.73 30.26 23.66
N ALA A 514 -23.49 29.73 24.63
CA ALA A 514 -23.11 28.51 25.34
C ALA A 514 -23.02 27.30 24.39
N GLN A 515 -23.95 27.17 23.44
CA GLN A 515 -23.96 26.08 22.46
C GLN A 515 -22.76 26.17 21.49
N TYR A 516 -22.38 27.37 21.06
CA TYR A 516 -21.17 27.58 20.27
C TYR A 516 -19.91 27.17 21.05
N TYR A 517 -19.79 27.61 22.31
CA TYR A 517 -18.65 27.26 23.15
C TYR A 517 -18.56 25.76 23.42
N TYR A 518 -19.69 25.09 23.67
CA TYR A 518 -19.73 23.63 23.81
C TYR A 518 -19.27 22.92 22.53
N LYS A 519 -19.71 23.39 21.36
CA LYS A 519 -19.29 22.81 20.07
C LYS A 519 -17.77 22.93 19.87
N MET A 520 -17.17 24.05 20.28
CA MET A 520 -15.71 24.22 20.23
C MET A 520 -15.00 23.26 21.20
N LEU A 521 -15.45 23.16 22.46
CA LEU A 521 -14.89 22.21 23.43
C LEU A 521 -15.03 20.75 22.97
N ASP A 522 -16.15 20.40 22.35
CA ASP A 522 -16.38 19.06 21.77
C ASP A 522 -15.36 18.77 20.66
N GLN A 523 -15.07 19.74 19.78
CA GLN A 523 -14.06 19.58 18.73
C GLN A 523 -12.65 19.39 19.30
N VAL A 524 -12.27 20.18 20.30
CA VAL A 524 -10.99 20.03 21.01
C VAL A 524 -10.89 18.65 21.69
N GLU A 525 -11.96 18.17 22.34
CA GLU A 525 -11.96 16.84 22.97
C GLU A 525 -11.85 15.71 21.93
N ILE A 526 -12.53 15.83 20.80
CA ILE A 526 -12.44 14.86 19.69
C ILE A 526 -10.99 14.80 19.18
N MET A 527 -10.36 15.94 18.95
CA MET A 527 -8.98 16.00 18.47
C MET A 527 -7.98 15.45 19.50
N LEU A 528 -8.22 15.58 20.81
CA LEU A 528 -7.34 15.05 21.86
C LEU A 528 -7.51 13.54 22.13
N THR A 529 -8.68 12.96 21.83
CA THR A 529 -8.99 11.55 22.17
C THR A 529 -8.40 10.51 21.20
N SER A 530 -8.33 9.24 21.63
CA SER A 530 -7.86 8.12 20.82
C SER A 530 -8.93 7.64 19.83
N SER A 531 -8.52 6.93 18.77
CA SER A 531 -9.36 6.52 17.64
C SER A 531 -10.63 5.74 18.00
N ILE A 532 -10.67 5.07 19.15
CA ILE A 532 -11.84 4.29 19.61
C ILE A 532 -12.87 5.17 20.33
N ARG A 533 -12.42 6.12 21.16
CA ARG A 533 -13.32 7.05 21.87
C ARG A 533 -13.89 8.11 20.92
N MET A 534 -13.12 8.51 19.90
CA MET A 534 -13.62 9.31 18.77
C MET A 534 -14.80 8.63 18.06
N TRP A 535 -14.72 7.33 17.77
CA TRP A 535 -15.80 6.61 17.10
C TRP A 535 -17.09 6.60 17.96
N LEU A 536 -16.97 6.38 19.26
CA LEU A 536 -18.09 6.45 20.22
C LEU A 536 -18.72 7.85 20.28
N LEU A 537 -17.91 8.91 20.32
CA LEU A 537 -18.39 10.29 20.35
C LEU A 537 -19.05 10.72 19.03
N MET A 538 -18.44 10.37 17.89
CA MET A 538 -19.01 10.56 16.56
C MET A 538 -20.35 9.85 16.43
N PHE A 539 -20.44 8.60 16.89
CA PHE A 539 -21.67 7.82 16.89
C PHE A 539 -22.76 8.45 17.77
N LYS A 540 -22.37 8.95 18.96
CA LYS A 540 -23.29 9.68 19.86
C LYS A 540 -23.77 10.99 19.24
N SER A 541 -22.89 11.73 18.55
CA SER A 541 -23.26 12.97 17.86
C SER A 541 -24.15 12.73 16.64
N LEU A 542 -23.92 11.65 15.89
CA LEU A 542 -24.79 11.18 14.81
C LEU A 542 -26.16 10.75 15.35
N LEU A 543 -26.21 10.03 16.47
CA LEU A 543 -27.47 9.67 17.14
C LEU A 543 -28.23 10.93 17.59
N ALA A 544 -27.52 11.92 18.15
CA ALA A 544 -28.12 13.18 18.59
C ALA A 544 -28.62 14.01 17.40
N ARG A 545 -27.91 14.03 16.26
CA ARG A 545 -28.38 14.66 15.01
C ARG A 545 -29.56 13.94 14.39
N LEU A 546 -29.58 12.60 14.44
CA LEU A 546 -30.71 11.79 14.01
C LEU A 546 -31.94 12.04 14.90
N GLN A 547 -31.75 12.08 16.23
CA GLN A 547 -32.81 12.44 17.17
C GLN A 547 -33.31 13.89 16.98
N ALA A 548 -32.40 14.84 16.74
CA ALA A 548 -32.75 16.23 16.45
C ALA A 548 -33.41 16.40 15.07
N SER A 549 -33.08 15.58 14.08
CA SER A 549 -33.76 15.56 12.77
C SER A 549 -35.18 14.99 12.85
N PHE A 550 -35.44 14.14 13.85
CA PHE A 550 -36.77 13.59 14.12
C PHE A 550 -37.66 14.55 14.93
N LEU A 551 -37.05 15.49 15.67
CA LEU A 551 -37.70 16.58 16.37
C LEU A 551 -37.58 17.86 15.54
N LEU A 552 -38.50 18.06 14.59
CA LEU A 552 -38.63 19.30 13.82
C LEU A 552 -38.67 20.55 14.72
N SER A 553 -37.52 21.21 14.89
CA SER A 553 -37.37 22.68 15.05
C SER A 553 -35.92 23.02 15.41
N SER A 554 -35.19 23.62 14.46
CA SER A 554 -34.64 24.97 14.62
C SER A 554 -33.68 25.29 13.47
N ASN A 555 -33.96 26.41 12.82
CA ASN A 555 -33.11 27.09 11.84
C ASN A 555 -31.66 27.17 12.33
N SER A 556 -30.76 26.45 11.66
CA SER A 556 -29.32 26.73 11.70
C SER A 556 -28.98 27.54 10.46
N GLY A 557 -29.44 28.80 10.44
CA GLY A 557 -28.84 29.79 9.55
C GLY A 557 -27.42 30.05 10.03
N ASP A 558 -26.50 30.26 9.09
CA ASP A 558 -25.15 30.72 9.39
C ASP A 558 -25.22 31.93 10.32
N LEU A 559 -24.81 31.71 11.57
CA LEU A 559 -24.84 32.71 12.62
C LEU A 559 -23.72 33.72 12.33
N LEU A 560 -24.08 34.82 11.69
CA LEU A 560 -23.27 36.03 11.67
C LEU A 560 -23.12 36.54 13.10
N PHE A 561 -22.02 36.16 13.76
CA PHE A 561 -21.67 36.70 15.07
C PHE A 561 -21.35 38.18 14.94
N THR A 562 -21.93 39.00 15.83
CA THR A 562 -21.60 40.42 15.90
C THR A 562 -20.19 40.56 16.53
N GLU A 563 -19.44 41.61 16.21
CA GLU A 563 -18.16 41.95 16.88
C GLU A 563 -18.27 41.91 18.43
N GLN A 564 -19.44 42.25 18.98
CA GLN A 564 -19.74 42.17 20.41
C GLN A 564 -19.80 40.74 20.93
N ASP A 565 -20.37 39.78 20.19
CA ASP A 565 -20.49 38.38 20.60
C ASP A 565 -19.11 37.70 20.68
N VAL A 566 -18.21 38.04 19.74
CA VAL A 566 -16.82 37.56 19.73
C VAL A 566 -16.05 38.07 20.96
N SER A 567 -16.29 39.32 21.37
CA SER A 567 -15.67 39.89 22.57
C SER A 567 -16.15 39.20 23.86
N VAL A 568 -17.43 38.83 23.92
CA VAL A 568 -18.03 38.08 25.04
C VAL A 568 -17.47 36.66 25.11
N LEU A 569 -17.37 35.96 23.97
CA LEU A 569 -16.76 34.62 23.90
C LEU A 569 -15.29 34.63 24.35
N ARG A 570 -14.52 35.65 23.94
CA ARG A 570 -13.13 35.83 24.36
C ARG A 570 -13.04 36.09 25.87
N GLY A 571 -13.92 36.93 26.41
CA GLY A 571 -14.01 37.18 27.85
C GLY A 571 -14.34 35.90 28.65
N LEU A 572 -15.28 35.10 28.16
CA LEU A 572 -15.64 33.81 28.76
C LEU A 572 -14.47 32.83 28.77
N ARG A 573 -13.67 32.75 27.69
CA ARG A 573 -12.46 31.90 27.65
C ARG A 573 -11.39 32.36 28.63
N ILE A 574 -11.21 33.67 28.80
CA ILE A 574 -10.23 34.19 29.77
C ILE A 574 -10.63 33.78 31.19
N GLN A 575 -11.91 33.92 31.54
CA GLN A 575 -12.42 33.57 32.87
C GLN A 575 -12.42 32.06 33.11
N SER A 576 -12.83 31.26 32.12
CA SER A 576 -12.80 29.79 32.21
C SER A 576 -11.36 29.27 32.31
N GLY A 577 -10.44 29.81 31.51
CA GLY A 577 -9.02 29.47 31.57
C GLY A 577 -8.34 29.86 32.89
N GLN A 578 -8.73 30.98 33.49
CA GLN A 578 -8.29 31.34 34.85
C GLN A 578 -8.80 30.34 35.89
N LYS A 579 -10.06 29.92 35.81
CA LYS A 579 -10.63 28.89 36.71
C LYS A 579 -9.91 27.55 36.57
N VAL A 580 -9.51 27.17 35.35
CA VAL A 580 -8.68 25.98 35.10
C VAL A 580 -7.31 26.13 35.78
N ILE A 581 -6.62 27.26 35.64
CA ILE A 581 -5.33 27.50 36.28
C ILE A 581 -5.44 27.46 37.80
N ASP A 582 -6.50 28.05 38.38
CA ASP A 582 -6.71 28.06 39.83
C ASP A 582 -7.00 26.66 40.40
N GLN A 583 -7.73 25.81 39.67
CA GLN A 583 -8.06 24.46 40.11
C GLN A 583 -6.91 23.47 39.87
N MET A 584 -6.28 23.51 38.69
CA MET A 584 -5.14 22.65 38.35
C MET A 584 -3.85 23.09 39.06
N GLY A 585 -3.71 24.39 39.36
CA GLY A 585 -2.59 24.93 40.13
C GLY A 585 -2.52 24.41 41.56
N LYS A 586 -3.67 24.10 42.18
CA LYS A 586 -3.73 23.48 43.52
C LYS A 586 -3.22 22.04 43.54
N LEU A 587 -3.23 21.37 42.39
CA LEU A 587 -2.74 20.01 42.21
C LEU A 587 -1.23 19.97 41.85
N CYS A 588 -0.61 21.13 41.60
CA CYS A 588 0.81 21.21 41.24
C CYS A 588 1.70 20.94 42.46
N THR A 589 2.53 19.90 42.39
CA THR A 589 3.55 19.63 43.42
C THR A 589 4.90 20.28 43.07
N PRO A 590 5.51 21.12 43.94
CA PRO A 590 6.75 21.84 43.61
C PRO A 590 8.00 20.94 43.45
N GLU A 591 7.98 19.72 44.01
CA GLU A 591 9.14 18.84 44.06
C GLU A 591 9.32 17.99 42.79
N SER A 592 8.28 17.86 41.96
CA SER A 592 8.35 17.09 40.72
C SER A 592 8.65 18.01 39.53
N LYS A 593 9.91 18.00 39.06
CA LYS A 593 10.38 18.77 37.89
C LYS A 593 9.65 18.46 36.56
N ASN A 594 8.63 17.59 36.55
CA ASN A 594 7.90 17.13 35.36
C ASN A 594 6.45 16.73 35.69
N ASP A 595 5.71 17.57 36.40
CA ASP A 595 4.30 17.34 36.73
C ASP A 595 3.40 17.66 35.50
N PRO A 596 2.55 16.72 35.01
CA PRO A 596 1.62 16.99 33.91
C PRO A 596 0.64 18.14 34.22
N SER A 597 0.32 18.39 35.49
CA SER A 597 -0.51 19.54 35.90
C SER A 597 0.17 20.88 35.57
N GLN A 598 1.49 21.00 35.80
CA GLN A 598 2.27 22.20 35.47
C GLN A 598 2.32 22.45 33.96
N CYS A 599 2.39 21.38 33.16
CA CYS A 599 2.37 21.49 31.69
C CYS A 599 1.03 22.05 31.19
N VAL A 600 -0.10 21.56 31.74
CA VAL A 600 -1.44 22.08 31.43
C VAL A 600 -1.59 23.54 31.90
N VAL A 601 -1.10 23.88 33.10
CA VAL A 601 -1.11 25.27 33.59
C VAL A 601 -0.27 26.20 32.70
N ALA A 602 0.93 25.76 32.28
CA ALA A 602 1.77 26.53 31.36
C ALA A 602 1.09 26.74 29.99
N TYR A 603 0.39 25.71 29.49
CA TYR A 603 -0.39 25.79 28.26
C TYR A 603 -1.50 26.84 28.34
N TYR A 604 -2.32 26.80 29.39
CA TYR A 604 -3.39 27.77 29.61
C TYR A 604 -2.86 29.19 29.81
N ASN A 605 -1.72 29.35 30.51
CA ASN A 605 -1.05 30.65 30.63
C ASN A 605 -0.62 31.20 29.27
N GLN A 606 -0.12 30.36 28.37
CA GLN A 606 0.26 30.77 27.02
C GLN A 606 -0.95 31.23 26.20
N ILE A 607 -2.07 30.51 26.29
CA ILE A 607 -3.34 30.90 25.64
C ILE A 607 -3.83 32.23 26.20
N LEU A 608 -3.89 32.38 27.52
CA LEU A 608 -4.36 33.62 28.15
C LEU A 608 -3.50 34.82 27.78
N ASN A 609 -2.17 34.66 27.75
CA ASN A 609 -1.26 35.72 27.32
C ASN A 609 -1.49 36.10 25.85
N HIS A 610 -1.75 35.12 24.99
CA HIS A 610 -2.07 35.39 23.58
C HIS A 610 -3.39 36.17 23.43
N LEU A 611 -4.45 35.72 24.10
CA LEU A 611 -5.77 36.37 24.06
C LEU A 611 -5.73 37.80 24.60
N LYS A 612 -4.93 38.06 25.64
CA LYS A 612 -4.70 39.41 26.19
C LYS A 612 -3.93 40.31 25.22
N ASN A 613 -2.91 39.77 24.54
CA ASN A 613 -2.11 40.55 23.59
C ASN A 613 -2.89 40.93 22.31
N LEU A 614 -3.84 40.09 21.88
CA LEU A 614 -4.75 40.39 20.77
C LEU A 614 -5.66 41.59 21.05
N GLN A 615 -5.95 41.88 22.32
CA GLN A 615 -6.72 43.05 22.75
C GLN A 615 -6.02 44.38 22.43
N VAL A 616 -4.69 44.36 22.28
CA VAL A 616 -3.85 45.54 22.02
C VAL A 616 -3.62 45.77 20.51
N GLN A 617 -3.65 44.70 19.70
CA GLN A 617 -3.28 44.74 18.27
C GLN A 617 -4.44 44.97 17.29
N LYS A 618 -5.70 44.94 17.73
CA LYS A 618 -6.90 44.98 16.85
C LYS A 618 -7.16 46.33 16.15
N LYS A 619 -6.22 47.28 16.17
CA LYS A 619 -6.43 48.61 15.57
C LYS A 619 -6.13 48.70 14.07
N GLN A 620 -5.65 47.62 13.41
CA GLN A 620 -5.13 47.71 12.04
C GLN A 620 -4.90 46.35 11.32
N ARG A 621 -5.83 45.37 11.40
CA ARG A 621 -5.64 44.06 10.74
C ARG A 621 -6.75 43.73 9.74
N ASP A 622 -6.36 43.29 8.55
CA ASP A 622 -7.23 42.92 7.43
C ASP A 622 -7.85 41.53 7.66
N GLN A 623 -9.18 41.40 7.56
CA GLN A 623 -9.88 40.13 7.84
C GLN A 623 -9.53 39.04 6.81
N ASP A 624 -9.33 39.44 5.55
CA ASP A 624 -9.01 38.56 4.43
C ASP A 624 -7.64 37.87 4.60
N PHE A 625 -6.68 38.59 5.19
CA PHE A 625 -5.36 38.04 5.54
C PHE A 625 -5.44 36.94 6.60
N ASP A 626 -6.26 37.14 7.63
CA ASP A 626 -6.42 36.16 8.71
C ASP A 626 -7.17 34.91 8.24
N GLU A 627 -8.13 35.00 7.31
CA GLU A 627 -8.76 33.83 6.68
C GLU A 627 -7.79 33.06 5.79
N THR A 628 -7.09 33.75 4.89
CA THR A 628 -6.09 33.14 4.00
C THR A 628 -5.01 32.41 4.80
N ARG A 629 -4.56 33.01 5.91
CA ARG A 629 -3.58 32.38 6.81
C ARG A 629 -4.11 31.11 7.48
N LYS A 630 -5.42 31.05 7.84
CA LYS A 630 -6.05 29.86 8.41
C LYS A 630 -6.06 28.72 7.40
N GLU A 631 -6.44 28.99 6.15
CA GLU A 631 -6.46 27.99 5.08
C GLU A 631 -5.06 27.41 4.82
N LEU A 632 -4.03 28.27 4.78
CA LEU A 632 -2.64 27.84 4.60
C LEU A 632 -2.14 26.95 5.75
N HIS A 633 -2.55 27.21 7.00
CA HIS A 633 -2.23 26.33 8.12
C HIS A 633 -2.85 24.93 7.96
N TRP A 634 -4.11 24.86 7.52
CA TRP A 634 -4.79 23.58 7.27
C TRP A 634 -4.13 22.82 6.11
N LEU A 635 -3.78 23.51 5.04
CA LEU A 635 -3.06 22.94 3.91
C LEU A 635 -1.72 22.34 4.35
N ALA A 636 -0.96 23.07 5.17
CA ALA A 636 0.32 22.59 5.69
C ALA A 636 0.15 21.34 6.57
N VAL A 637 -0.80 21.33 7.51
CA VAL A 637 -1.10 20.15 8.36
C VAL A 637 -1.52 18.95 7.51
N GLN A 638 -2.27 19.17 6.43
CA GLN A 638 -2.67 18.10 5.52
C GLN A 638 -1.48 17.53 4.75
N ALA A 639 -0.57 18.38 4.28
CA ALA A 639 0.67 17.96 3.62
C ALA A 639 1.54 17.09 4.56
N GLU A 640 1.61 17.45 5.85
CA GLU A 640 2.32 16.64 6.86
C GLU A 640 1.70 15.25 7.05
N ARG A 641 0.37 15.18 7.14
CA ARG A 641 -0.36 13.91 7.29
C ARG A 641 -0.13 13.00 6.09
N TYR A 642 -0.19 13.57 4.89
CA TYR A 642 0.07 12.85 3.65
C TYR A 642 1.49 12.30 3.64
N GLU A 643 2.49 13.10 4.04
CA GLU A 643 3.87 12.63 4.06
C GLU A 643 4.11 11.55 5.12
N VAL A 644 3.53 11.67 6.32
CA VAL A 644 3.61 10.58 7.32
C VAL A 644 3.01 9.29 6.78
N GLN A 645 1.88 9.37 6.08
CA GLN A 645 1.24 8.21 5.46
C GLN A 645 2.12 7.60 4.37
N ASN A 646 2.66 8.45 3.49
CA ASN A 646 3.56 8.07 2.40
C ASN A 646 4.83 7.36 2.93
N LEU A 647 5.45 7.90 3.98
CA LEU A 647 6.62 7.30 4.62
C LEU A 647 6.30 5.94 5.26
N TYR A 648 5.10 5.78 5.84
CA TYR A 648 4.65 4.51 6.42
C TYR A 648 4.37 3.46 5.34
N GLU A 649 3.70 3.84 4.25
CA GLU A 649 3.41 2.95 3.12
C GLU A 649 4.69 2.50 2.39
N GLN A 650 5.70 3.38 2.30
CA GLN A 650 7.02 3.06 1.77
C GLN A 650 7.89 2.22 2.72
N GLY A 651 7.41 1.92 3.94
CA GLY A 651 8.17 1.18 4.95
C GLY A 651 9.40 1.92 5.50
N LYS A 652 9.46 3.25 5.34
CA LYS A 652 10.57 4.08 5.85
C LYS A 652 10.46 4.35 7.35
N ILE A 653 9.23 4.36 7.88
CA ILE A 653 8.94 4.55 9.31
C ILE A 653 8.06 3.41 9.83
N ASP A 654 8.34 2.93 11.05
CA ASP A 654 7.52 1.90 11.71
C ASP A 654 6.19 2.50 12.23
N ARG A 655 5.20 1.64 12.47
CA ARG A 655 3.89 1.99 13.03
C ARG A 655 4.01 2.79 14.32
N GLY A 656 4.96 2.46 15.20
CA GLY A 656 5.19 3.19 16.44
C GLY A 656 5.56 4.66 16.18
N LEU A 657 6.53 4.88 15.29
CA LEU A 657 6.99 6.21 14.91
C LEU A 657 5.91 6.99 14.14
N ALA A 658 5.20 6.35 13.21
CA ALA A 658 4.09 6.96 12.49
C ALA A 658 2.96 7.40 13.43
N ALA A 659 2.64 6.59 14.46
CA ALA A 659 1.63 6.95 15.46
C ALA A 659 2.08 8.16 16.30
N GLN A 660 3.37 8.25 16.63
CA GLN A 660 3.94 9.35 17.39
C GLN A 660 3.97 10.66 16.58
N LEU A 661 4.39 10.60 15.30
CA LEU A 661 4.36 11.75 14.40
C LEU A 661 2.93 12.25 14.16
N ARG A 662 1.97 11.36 13.88
CA ARG A 662 0.54 11.73 13.75
C ARG A 662 0.01 12.39 15.02
N ARG A 663 0.47 11.93 16.19
CA ARG A 663 0.08 12.53 17.47
C ARG A 663 0.64 13.95 17.59
N ILE A 664 1.92 14.18 17.28
CA ILE A 664 2.53 15.52 17.33
C ILE A 664 1.79 16.50 16.40
N ILE A 665 1.48 16.05 15.18
CA ILE A 665 0.70 16.83 14.20
C ILE A 665 -0.67 17.21 14.80
N ARG A 666 -1.35 16.24 15.39
CA ARG A 666 -2.67 16.43 16.01
C ARG A 666 -2.64 17.37 17.22
N ASP A 667 -1.64 17.24 18.09
CA ASP A 667 -1.50 18.11 19.26
C ASP A 667 -1.27 19.58 18.83
N ARG A 668 -0.54 19.79 17.71
CA ARG A 668 -0.37 21.11 17.10
C ARG A 668 -1.64 21.62 16.42
N GLU A 669 -2.35 20.77 15.69
CA GLU A 669 -3.63 21.09 15.07
C GLU A 669 -4.65 21.59 16.10
N VAL A 670 -4.73 20.94 17.27
CA VAL A 670 -5.52 21.42 18.41
C VAL A 670 -5.09 22.82 18.83
N SER A 671 -3.79 23.02 19.02
CA SER A 671 -3.28 24.33 19.47
C SER A 671 -3.51 25.46 18.46
N LEU A 672 -3.53 25.13 17.15
CA LEU A 672 -3.83 26.07 16.08
C LEU A 672 -5.32 26.38 16.06
N TYR A 673 -6.17 25.35 16.10
CA TYR A 673 -7.62 25.49 16.14
C TYR A 673 -8.07 26.39 17.31
N GLU A 674 -7.54 26.15 18.52
CA GLU A 674 -7.84 26.97 19.70
C GLU A 674 -7.37 28.43 19.59
N ARG A 675 -6.29 28.71 18.84
CA ARG A 675 -5.84 30.09 18.58
C ARG A 675 -6.67 30.77 17.51
N ILE A 676 -7.11 30.02 16.51
CA ILE A 676 -7.76 30.49 15.29
C ILE A 676 -9.24 30.81 15.47
N GLU A 677 -9.97 30.06 16.30
CA GLU A 677 -11.39 30.31 16.56
C GLU A 677 -11.64 31.46 17.55
N LEU A 678 -10.62 31.86 18.32
CA LEU A 678 -10.76 32.83 19.41
C LEU A 678 -9.99 34.15 19.19
N GLY A 679 -9.02 34.15 18.27
CA GLY A 679 -8.28 35.32 17.83
C GLY A 679 -8.98 36.04 16.69
#